data_AF-U7NSU6-F1
#
_entry.id   AF-U7NSU6-F1
#
_cell.length_a   1.000
_cell.length_b   1.000
_cell.length_c   1.000
_cell.angle_alpha   90.00
_cell.angle_beta   90.00
_cell.angle_gamma   90.00
#
_symmetry.space_group_name_H-M   'P 1'
#
loop_
_entity.id
_entity.type
_entity.pdbx_description
1 polymer ?
#
loop_
_entity_poly.entity_id
_entity_poly.type
_entity_poly.pdbx_seq_one_letter_code
_entity_poly.pdbx_strand_id
1 'polypeptide(L)'
;MTLKNIFLKPVDRPIEGVIKADDEASLRLEIEEYVLTNEVEKRLEEFLDAYNNYEGANGVWVSGFFGSGKSHLLKMLALLLENREMDGATTLDLFLPKCSENEILRGDLKRAVSIPAKSILFNIDQKADVISKTQIDALLAVFVKVFDEMCGYYGKQGHIAQFERDLDGRGLYEQFKAEYEAIAGRPWQKGREQALLEGPNIAKAYAAVTGGDPQSAAGILDKYRSEYRVSIEDFADNVNTYIEKQAKEGGHKEFRLNFFVDEVGQYIADNTKLMTNLQTIAESLATKCRGRAWIIVTAQEEMKNVVGEMGKQQGHDFSKIQARFNNRMKLSSADVAEVIQKRLLTKTEEGVNQLSDVYHAQANNFKTLFDFADGSATYRNFRDRDHFIHSYPFVPYQFALFQSAIQNLSQHNAFEGKHSSVGERSMLGVFQQVAIHIGNHEVGQLATFDLMFEGIRSALKSQIQRAIIQAENHLDNAFAIRLLKALFLVKYVKEFKPTVRNLCVLMLDAFDQDLPALRTKVEEALSLLEQQTYIQRNGDQYEYLTDEEKDVEQEIKNTEVESSDVADELEKIVFDFVIKQRKIRYDAGSSQNQGQDYSYSRKLDDRLHGREYELSINVISPFHEHTDNEQMLRTASTYKADELFVLMPSDERLVRDLLMFKRTEKYIKQNISVTQQEAVKRILNDKGFQNREREARLRQQVQTLIGKSKLLIGGADVEVANEDPQTRIIRGFHELISRAYPNLRMLRGVSYTENDISNCLNRTDDGLFGNDATALAESEQEVLAFIQSNNRGGVRTTLKSLLEKFERKPYGWYYAAILCTLANLCARGKVEVRLDGNILEDSELERALRNTHGHGNVVLEPQIEFTASQVRALKSFYEDFFDSPPRSSEAKALGKEAGDAFQDMYHDLDRRIAQVDQYPFLNALKPALVTLKEVAGKPYTWHLTELGKQEDQLLDLKEDVIDPIRKFMGGSQKDIYNQARSFLQSQEPNFIYVSGDEIEQIRTILNDPNCYKGNRIQQLKGQLDSLQERIDEKVQQTRAQAETSLKTMQERMQSMDEYQSLPEPRQDELNKPFRDLVDYIGQERLIAVIKDRTRYFEEEGYQKLLGKMVALANQKSAPADDPDQHPGSQSEDQSDGGTPEVKESAADYVHTRNLRVAFDKAWLANEGDVDRYLNALREALLVEIQQGRKVQI
;
A
#
# COMPACT_ATOMS: atom_id res chain seq x y z
N MET A 1 -0.30 60.70 42.95
CA MET A 1 0.68 61.23 41.99
C MET A 1 0.37 60.62 40.63
N THR A 2 0.42 61.40 39.54
CA THR A 2 0.21 60.88 38.18
C THR A 2 1.52 60.34 37.60
N LEU A 3 1.43 59.46 36.59
CA LEU A 3 2.61 58.91 35.91
C LEU A 3 3.50 59.98 35.28
N LYS A 4 2.95 61.08 34.76
CA LYS A 4 3.77 62.16 34.19
C LYS A 4 4.74 62.78 35.20
N ASN A 5 4.37 62.82 36.49
CA ASN A 5 5.13 63.51 37.52
C ASN A 5 6.28 62.67 38.11
N ILE A 6 6.27 61.34 37.90
CA ILE A 6 7.32 60.46 38.43
C ILE A 6 8.56 60.42 37.54
N PHE A 7 8.47 60.88 36.28
CA PHE A 7 9.60 60.87 35.34
C PHE A 7 10.48 62.11 35.53
N LEU A 8 11.80 61.93 35.51
CA LEU A 8 12.78 63.01 35.65
C LEU A 8 12.73 64.00 34.47
N LYS A 9 12.50 63.49 33.25
CA LYS A 9 12.34 64.28 32.03
C LYS A 9 10.90 64.17 31.53
N PRO A 10 10.32 65.24 30.94
CA PRO A 10 8.99 65.17 30.33
C PRO A 10 8.94 64.10 29.23
N VAL A 11 7.94 63.21 29.30
CA VAL A 11 7.77 62.12 28.32
C VAL A 11 7.22 62.61 26.97
N ASP A 12 6.61 63.80 26.93
CA ASP A 12 6.06 64.47 25.75
C ASP A 12 7.07 65.34 24.99
N ARG A 13 8.34 65.38 25.42
CA ARG A 13 9.40 66.10 24.72
C ARG A 13 9.68 65.47 23.34
N PRO A 14 10.04 66.27 22.32
CA PRO A 14 10.38 65.74 21.00
C PRO A 14 11.65 64.88 21.09
N ILE A 15 11.55 63.62 20.65
CA ILE A 15 12.68 62.72 20.46
C ILE A 15 12.76 62.43 18.96
N GLU A 16 13.79 62.92 18.28
CA GLU A 16 13.97 62.64 16.85
C GLU A 16 14.38 61.17 16.65
N GLY A 17 13.62 60.47 15.79
CA GLY A 17 13.89 59.08 15.44
C GLY A 17 14.92 58.93 14.31
N VAL A 18 15.10 59.96 13.48
CA VAL A 18 15.99 59.99 12.32
C VAL A 18 16.66 61.37 12.26
N ILE A 19 17.97 61.37 12.16
CA ILE A 19 18.76 62.57 12.36
C ILE A 19 19.05 63.27 11.04
N LYS A 20 18.79 64.59 10.97
CA LYS A 20 19.24 65.46 9.86
C LYS A 20 20.66 65.96 10.14
N ALA A 21 21.57 65.79 9.19
CA ALA A 21 23.00 66.09 9.38
C ALA A 21 23.34 67.59 9.42
N ASP A 22 22.38 68.48 9.10
CA ASP A 22 22.63 69.89 8.79
C ASP A 22 22.24 70.88 9.91
N ASP A 23 21.75 70.41 11.07
CA ASP A 23 21.31 71.28 12.19
C ASP A 23 22.18 71.10 13.44
N GLU A 24 23.10 72.04 13.70
CA GLU A 24 24.05 71.98 14.82
C GLU A 24 23.38 71.98 16.20
N ALA A 25 22.22 72.64 16.35
CA ALA A 25 21.49 72.66 17.62
C ALA A 25 20.85 71.30 17.93
N SER A 26 20.42 70.57 16.90
CA SER A 26 19.91 69.19 17.04
C SER A 26 21.04 68.22 17.42
N LEU A 27 22.23 68.36 16.85
CA LEU A 27 23.39 67.50 17.14
C LEU A 27 23.80 67.51 18.62
N ARG A 28 23.79 68.69 19.27
CA ARG A 28 24.11 68.80 20.69
C ARG A 28 23.12 68.04 21.56
N LEU A 29 21.82 68.27 21.33
CA LEU A 29 20.76 67.62 22.08
C LEU A 29 20.81 66.10 21.95
N GLU A 30 21.18 65.60 20.77
CA GLU A 30 21.37 64.17 20.55
C GLU A 30 22.52 63.55 21.33
N ILE A 31 23.68 64.22 21.35
CA ILE A 31 24.83 63.76 22.15
C ILE A 31 24.42 63.74 23.63
N GLU A 32 23.76 64.80 24.12
CA GLU A 32 23.29 64.87 25.50
C GLU A 32 22.25 63.80 25.83
N GLU A 33 21.36 63.45 24.90
CA GLU A 33 20.33 62.41 25.08
C GLU A 33 20.81 60.97 24.78
N TYR A 34 22.00 60.78 24.19
CA TYR A 34 22.54 59.46 23.92
C TYR A 34 22.73 58.67 25.22
N VAL A 35 22.23 57.44 25.27
CA VAL A 35 22.42 56.54 26.41
C VAL A 35 23.52 55.55 26.07
N LEU A 36 24.58 55.55 26.88
CA LEU A 36 25.60 54.51 26.86
C LEU A 36 25.07 53.31 27.67
N THR A 37 24.76 52.21 26.97
CA THR A 37 24.38 50.94 27.60
C THR A 37 25.64 50.14 27.94
N ASN A 38 25.52 49.21 28.90
CA ASN A 38 26.64 48.40 29.34
C ASN A 38 27.25 47.54 28.20
N GLU A 39 26.43 47.09 27.24
CA GLU A 39 26.94 46.32 26.09
C GLU A 39 27.65 47.22 25.08
N VAL A 40 27.07 48.39 24.73
CA VAL A 40 27.72 49.37 23.86
C VAL A 40 29.04 49.83 24.47
N GLU A 41 29.09 50.05 25.77
CA GLU A 41 30.28 50.43 26.52
C GLU A 41 31.42 49.43 26.31
N LYS A 42 31.16 48.14 26.54
CA LYS A 42 32.14 47.07 26.33
C LYS A 42 32.58 46.96 24.86
N ARG A 43 31.66 47.11 23.90
CA ARG A 43 32.00 47.08 22.47
C ARG A 43 32.82 48.30 22.04
N LEU A 44 32.56 49.44 22.67
CA LEU A 44 33.27 50.67 22.43
C LEU A 44 34.71 50.57 22.95
N GLU A 45 34.94 49.93 24.10
CA GLU A 45 36.29 49.60 24.58
C GLU A 45 37.05 48.72 23.59
N GLU A 46 36.45 47.61 23.14
CA GLU A 46 37.06 46.70 22.14
C GLU A 46 37.43 47.46 20.84
N PHE A 47 36.55 48.36 20.39
CA PHE A 47 36.82 49.21 19.23
C PHE A 47 37.94 50.23 19.48
N LEU A 48 37.91 50.94 20.61
CA LEU A 48 38.88 51.98 20.92
C LEU A 48 40.27 51.41 21.19
N ASP A 49 40.36 50.20 21.77
CA ASP A 49 41.63 49.48 21.89
C ASP A 49 42.24 49.22 20.51
N ALA A 50 41.46 48.66 19.57
CA ALA A 50 41.91 48.45 18.19
C ALA A 50 42.20 49.77 17.46
N TYR A 51 41.44 50.84 17.72
CA TYR A 51 41.63 52.16 17.11
C TYR A 51 42.89 52.85 17.62
N ASN A 52 43.20 52.73 18.91
CA ASN A 52 44.39 53.31 19.53
C ASN A 52 45.64 52.46 19.26
N ASN A 53 45.50 51.13 19.25
CA ASN A 53 46.58 50.15 19.09
C ASN A 53 46.38 49.37 17.77
N TYR A 54 46.75 49.97 16.65
CA TYR A 54 46.52 49.37 15.32
C TYR A 54 47.36 48.10 15.09
N GLU A 55 46.68 46.98 14.82
CA GLU A 55 47.27 45.66 14.51
C GLU A 55 46.96 45.17 13.08
N GLY A 56 46.95 46.07 12.08
CA GLY A 56 46.83 45.68 10.66
C GLY A 56 45.41 45.58 10.11
N ALA A 57 44.37 45.82 10.92
CA ALA A 57 42.97 45.87 10.49
C ALA A 57 42.32 47.22 10.84
N ASN A 58 41.68 47.87 9.86
CA ASN A 58 41.08 49.20 9.97
C ASN A 58 39.56 49.21 9.68
N GLY A 59 38.97 48.03 9.52
CA GLY A 59 37.54 47.85 9.24
C GLY A 59 36.77 47.47 10.50
N VAL A 60 35.62 48.11 10.71
CA VAL A 60 34.73 47.87 11.84
C VAL A 60 33.31 47.58 11.35
N TRP A 61 32.73 46.50 11.86
CA TRP A 61 31.41 46.04 11.47
C TRP A 61 30.41 46.18 12.63
N VAL A 62 29.49 47.14 12.53
CA VAL A 62 28.40 47.36 13.49
C VAL A 62 27.17 46.58 13.04
N SER A 63 26.78 45.58 13.83
CA SER A 63 25.66 44.68 13.54
C SER A 63 24.62 44.69 14.65
N GLY A 64 23.37 44.43 14.31
CA GLY A 64 22.22 44.47 15.21
C GLY A 64 20.91 44.32 14.46
N PHE A 65 19.82 44.03 15.16
CA PHE A 65 18.48 44.00 14.58
C PHE A 65 17.93 45.41 14.29
N PHE A 66 16.80 45.52 13.61
CA PHE A 66 16.17 46.81 13.31
C PHE A 66 15.79 47.56 14.61
N GLY A 67 16.16 48.84 14.73
CA GLY A 67 15.89 49.64 15.93
C GLY A 67 16.89 49.48 17.07
N SER A 68 17.97 48.69 16.90
CA SER A 68 19.02 48.50 17.93
C SER A 68 19.97 49.69 18.12
N GLY A 69 19.78 50.80 17.40
CA GLY A 69 20.61 52.01 17.54
C GLY A 69 21.90 52.06 16.71
N LYS A 70 22.11 51.18 15.72
CA LYS A 70 23.34 51.12 14.90
C LYS A 70 23.74 52.47 14.27
N SER A 71 22.84 53.08 13.50
CA SER A 71 23.09 54.36 12.82
C SER A 71 23.35 55.50 13.81
N HIS A 72 22.67 55.45 14.96
CA HIS A 72 22.87 56.43 16.03
C HIS A 72 24.27 56.29 16.66
N LEU A 73 24.69 55.06 17.00
CA LEU A 73 26.05 54.79 17.46
C LEU A 73 27.10 55.21 16.42
N LEU A 74 26.88 54.87 15.14
CA LEU A 74 27.77 55.25 14.03
C LEU A 74 27.96 56.77 13.96
N LYS A 75 26.86 57.53 14.08
CA LYS A 75 26.90 58.98 14.07
C LYS A 75 27.56 59.57 15.31
N MET A 76 27.29 59.02 16.50
CA MET A 76 27.95 59.45 17.73
C MET A 76 29.47 59.24 17.65
N LEU A 77 29.90 58.10 17.13
CA LEU A 77 31.32 57.82 16.88
C LEU A 77 31.96 58.80 15.89
N ALA A 78 31.25 59.15 14.81
CA ALA A 78 31.74 60.11 13.83
C ALA A 78 32.02 61.49 14.44
N LEU A 79 31.05 62.00 15.23
CA LEU A 79 31.18 63.29 15.91
C LEU A 79 32.25 63.25 17.01
N LEU A 80 32.27 62.16 17.78
CA LEU A 80 33.15 62.01 18.93
C LEU A 80 34.62 61.83 18.52
N LEU A 81 34.92 61.03 17.49
CA LEU A 81 36.29 60.85 16.99
C LEU A 81 36.84 62.09 16.27
N GLU A 82 35.98 62.90 15.65
CA GLU A 82 36.37 64.20 15.09
C GLU A 82 36.53 65.28 16.18
N ASN A 83 35.94 65.05 17.35
CA ASN A 83 35.89 65.97 18.50
C ASN A 83 35.49 67.40 18.12
N ARG A 84 34.42 67.49 17.32
CA ARG A 84 33.90 68.77 16.83
C ARG A 84 33.49 69.67 18.01
N GLU A 85 33.82 70.96 17.92
CA GLU A 85 33.31 71.99 18.83
C GLU A 85 31.86 72.34 18.47
N MET A 86 30.98 72.40 19.47
CA MET A 86 29.58 72.78 19.33
C MET A 86 29.19 73.71 20.49
N ASP A 87 28.78 74.94 20.19
CA ASP A 87 28.34 75.94 21.18
C ASP A 87 29.30 76.10 22.38
N GLY A 88 30.61 76.12 22.11
CA GLY A 88 31.66 76.32 23.12
C GLY A 88 32.02 75.10 23.98
N ALA A 89 31.45 73.92 23.71
CA ALA A 89 31.86 72.64 24.32
C ALA A 89 32.35 71.67 23.24
N THR A 90 33.35 70.85 23.57
CA THR A 90 33.78 69.79 22.65
C THR A 90 32.84 68.58 22.74
N THR A 91 32.72 67.82 21.65
CA THR A 91 31.91 66.58 21.64
C THR A 91 32.39 65.60 22.72
N LEU A 92 33.70 65.54 22.98
CA LEU A 92 34.28 64.75 24.06
C LEU A 92 33.76 65.20 25.43
N ASP A 93 33.77 66.51 25.73
CA ASP A 93 33.31 67.03 27.02
C ASP A 93 31.83 66.74 27.30
N LEU A 94 31.00 66.74 26.25
CA LEU A 94 29.57 66.38 26.35
C LEU A 94 29.36 64.87 26.57
N PHE A 95 30.25 64.03 26.07
CA PHE A 95 30.12 62.57 26.17
C PHE A 95 30.74 62.00 27.45
N LEU A 96 31.84 62.57 27.94
CA LEU A 96 32.59 62.08 29.10
C LEU A 96 31.78 61.84 30.39
N PRO A 97 30.77 62.66 30.76
CA PRO A 97 29.93 62.41 31.93
C PRO A 97 29.19 61.06 31.89
N LYS A 98 28.94 60.52 30.68
CA LYS A 98 28.26 59.24 30.46
C LYS A 98 29.16 58.03 30.76
N CYS A 99 30.48 58.23 30.77
CA CYS A 99 31.48 57.21 31.10
C CYS A 99 31.97 57.34 32.55
N SER A 100 31.21 58.00 33.44
CA SER A 100 31.65 58.31 34.80
C SER A 100 31.91 57.05 35.66
N GLU A 101 31.23 55.95 35.36
CA GLU A 101 31.42 54.67 36.05
C GLU A 101 32.60 53.84 35.49
N ASN A 102 33.22 54.27 34.38
CA ASN A 102 34.27 53.52 33.69
C ASN A 102 35.44 54.40 33.23
N GLU A 103 36.47 54.43 34.08
CA GLU A 103 37.70 55.19 33.84
C GLU A 103 38.55 54.65 32.68
N ILE A 104 38.43 53.36 32.32
CA ILE A 104 39.18 52.76 31.20
C ILE A 104 38.67 53.34 29.88
N LEU A 105 37.36 53.22 29.64
CA LEU A 105 36.71 53.78 28.45
C LEU A 105 36.98 55.28 28.33
N ARG A 106 36.87 56.01 29.44
CA ARG A 106 37.16 57.45 29.50
C ARG A 106 38.61 57.77 29.14
N GLY A 107 39.57 56.94 29.56
CA GLY A 107 40.97 57.05 29.16
C GLY A 107 41.18 56.80 27.67
N ASP A 108 40.57 55.75 27.13
CA ASP A 108 40.72 55.33 25.73
C ASP A 108 40.11 56.32 24.74
N LEU A 109 38.97 56.91 25.10
CA LEU A 109 38.35 58.01 24.35
C LEU A 109 39.26 59.23 24.27
N LYS A 110 39.87 59.64 25.40
CA LYS A 110 40.81 60.76 25.43
C LYS A 110 42.04 60.49 24.59
N ARG A 111 42.56 59.26 24.60
CA ARG A 111 43.70 58.85 23.75
C ARG A 111 43.32 58.91 22.26
N ALA A 112 42.16 58.37 21.90
CA ALA A 112 41.70 58.36 20.50
C ALA A 112 41.52 59.77 19.94
N VAL A 113 40.91 60.66 20.73
CA VAL A 113 40.67 62.07 20.35
C VAL A 113 41.93 62.93 20.37
N SER A 114 42.98 62.53 21.09
CA SER A 114 44.25 63.28 21.13
C SER A 114 44.96 63.34 19.77
N ILE A 115 44.61 62.43 18.85
CA ILE A 115 45.05 62.43 17.46
C ILE A 115 43.97 63.11 16.63
N PRO A 116 44.25 64.24 15.96
CA PRO A 116 43.27 64.92 15.11
C PRO A 116 42.75 64.00 14.02
N ALA A 117 41.42 63.95 13.87
CA ALA A 117 40.76 63.12 12.89
C ALA A 117 39.63 63.88 12.18
N LYS A 118 39.31 63.44 10.96
CA LYS A 118 38.13 63.89 10.22
C LYS A 118 37.20 62.71 9.94
N SER A 119 35.90 62.91 10.12
CA SER A 119 34.91 61.86 9.94
C SER A 119 33.99 62.17 8.74
N ILE A 120 33.85 61.20 7.83
CA ILE A 120 32.94 61.26 6.68
C ILE A 120 31.76 60.33 6.95
N LEU A 121 30.61 60.89 7.34
CA LEU A 121 29.38 60.15 7.61
C LEU A 121 28.45 60.21 6.39
N PHE A 122 28.02 59.05 5.87
CA PHE A 122 27.07 58.99 4.76
C PHE A 122 26.26 57.70 4.74
N ASN A 123 25.02 57.79 4.25
CA ASN A 123 24.19 56.64 3.92
C ASN A 123 24.49 56.20 2.47
N ILE A 124 24.80 54.91 2.29
CA ILE A 124 25.23 54.41 0.99
C ILE A 124 24.09 54.33 -0.03
N ASP A 125 22.90 53.92 0.38
CA ASP A 125 21.73 53.79 -0.49
C ASP A 125 21.31 55.17 -1.04
N GLN A 126 21.26 56.20 -0.18
CA GLN A 126 20.90 57.57 -0.58
C GLN A 126 21.90 58.20 -1.55
N LYS A 127 23.21 57.93 -1.38
CA LYS A 127 24.26 58.49 -2.25
C LYS A 127 24.39 57.72 -3.57
N ALA A 128 23.92 56.47 -3.63
CA ALA A 128 24.02 55.57 -4.76
C ALA A 128 22.92 55.75 -5.84
N ASP A 129 21.73 56.26 -5.52
CA ASP A 129 20.61 56.38 -6.49
C ASP A 129 20.89 57.28 -7.73
N VAL A 130 22.01 58.01 -7.74
CA VAL A 130 22.49 58.80 -8.88
C VAL A 130 23.36 57.97 -9.86
N ILE A 131 23.76 56.75 -9.48
CA ILE A 131 24.69 55.88 -10.20
C ILE A 131 24.01 54.51 -10.43
N SER A 132 24.06 53.98 -11.67
CA SER A 132 23.40 52.71 -12.00
C SER A 132 23.93 51.55 -11.14
N LYS A 133 23.05 50.90 -10.36
CA LYS A 133 23.35 49.77 -9.46
C LYS A 133 23.92 48.52 -10.16
N THR A 134 23.93 48.50 -11.50
CA THR A 134 24.39 47.38 -12.32
C THR A 134 25.90 47.35 -12.57
N GLN A 135 26.65 48.37 -12.19
CA GLN A 135 28.09 48.43 -12.42
C GLN A 135 28.89 47.85 -11.25
N ILE A 136 29.91 47.04 -11.58
CA ILE A 136 30.81 46.38 -10.63
C ILE A 136 31.52 47.40 -9.72
N ASP A 137 31.73 48.63 -10.19
CA ASP A 137 32.45 49.70 -9.47
C ASP A 137 31.54 50.67 -8.69
N ALA A 138 30.23 50.38 -8.59
CA ALA A 138 29.27 51.30 -7.98
C ALA A 138 29.62 51.67 -6.52
N LEU A 139 30.16 50.72 -5.74
CA LEU A 139 30.60 50.97 -4.36
C LEU A 139 31.78 51.94 -4.29
N LEU A 140 32.84 51.69 -5.08
CA LEU A 140 34.04 52.53 -5.11
C LEU A 140 33.69 53.96 -5.55
N ALA A 141 32.80 54.10 -6.55
CA ALA A 141 32.35 55.40 -7.02
C ALA A 141 31.68 56.23 -5.93
N VAL A 142 30.92 55.62 -5.02
CA VAL A 142 30.32 56.32 -3.87
C VAL A 142 31.40 56.79 -2.89
N PHE A 143 32.37 55.94 -2.54
CA PHE A 143 33.49 56.33 -1.66
C PHE A 143 34.32 57.49 -2.23
N VAL A 144 34.63 57.42 -3.53
CA VAL A 144 35.35 58.51 -4.23
C VAL A 144 34.52 59.79 -4.21
N LYS A 145 33.22 59.71 -4.53
CA LYS A 145 32.31 60.85 -4.53
C LYS A 145 32.23 61.55 -3.17
N VAL A 146 32.04 60.81 -2.08
CA VAL A 146 31.92 61.43 -0.73
C VAL A 146 33.25 61.97 -0.23
N PHE A 147 34.36 61.32 -0.58
CA PHE A 147 35.70 61.82 -0.30
C PHE A 147 35.99 63.14 -1.06
N ASP A 148 35.58 63.22 -2.33
CA ASP A 148 35.71 64.42 -3.14
C ASP A 148 34.83 65.57 -2.64
N GLU A 149 33.57 65.28 -2.30
CA GLU A 149 32.68 66.26 -1.69
C GLU A 149 33.26 66.82 -0.38
N MET A 150 33.85 65.96 0.47
CA MET A 150 34.51 66.39 1.71
C MET A 150 35.73 67.29 1.44
N CYS A 151 36.53 66.96 0.41
CA CYS A 151 37.65 67.80 -0.02
C CYS A 151 37.22 69.13 -0.69
N GLY A 152 35.92 69.34 -0.94
CA GLY A 152 35.38 70.53 -1.62
C GLY A 152 35.28 70.42 -3.15
N TYR A 153 35.60 69.25 -3.71
CA TYR A 153 35.53 68.94 -5.14
C TYR A 153 34.13 68.49 -5.59
N TYR A 154 33.92 68.41 -6.91
CA TYR A 154 32.64 68.07 -7.51
C TYR A 154 32.41 66.56 -7.63
N GLY A 155 32.03 65.93 -6.52
CA GLY A 155 31.86 64.46 -6.44
C GLY A 155 30.81 63.84 -7.36
N LYS A 156 29.87 64.60 -7.95
CA LYS A 156 28.89 64.07 -8.92
C LYS A 156 29.54 63.58 -10.22
N GLN A 157 30.68 64.15 -10.61
CA GLN A 157 31.40 63.79 -11.83
C GLN A 157 32.89 63.64 -11.53
N GLY A 158 33.35 62.40 -11.34
CA GLY A 158 34.71 62.11 -10.88
C GLY A 158 35.84 62.68 -11.75
N HIS A 159 35.65 62.79 -13.06
CA HIS A 159 36.64 63.41 -13.95
C HIS A 159 36.81 64.92 -13.71
N ILE A 160 35.77 65.63 -13.28
CA ILE A 160 35.87 67.04 -12.88
C ILE A 160 36.57 67.14 -11.53
N ALA A 161 36.23 66.26 -10.58
CA ALA A 161 36.91 66.23 -9.28
C ALA A 161 38.42 65.94 -9.42
N GLN A 162 38.81 65.05 -10.33
CA GLN A 162 40.22 64.81 -10.66
C GLN A 162 40.90 66.07 -11.22
N PHE A 163 40.24 66.79 -12.14
CA PHE A 163 40.74 68.05 -12.67
C PHE A 163 40.94 69.11 -11.57
N GLU A 164 39.97 69.25 -10.66
CA GLU A 164 40.08 70.16 -9.52
C GLU A 164 41.22 69.76 -8.57
N ARG A 165 41.37 68.46 -8.30
CA ARG A 165 42.43 67.90 -7.44
C ARG A 165 43.83 68.13 -8.03
N ASP A 166 43.99 67.94 -9.33
CA ASP A 166 45.28 68.15 -10.01
C ASP A 166 45.67 69.64 -10.04
N LEU A 167 44.70 70.54 -10.13
CA LEU A 167 44.94 71.98 -9.96
C LEU A 167 45.30 72.35 -8.51
N ASP A 168 44.61 71.76 -7.53
CA ASP A 168 44.87 72.01 -6.10
C ASP A 168 46.24 71.49 -5.68
N GLY A 169 46.63 70.29 -6.15
CA GLY A 169 47.96 69.72 -5.92
C GLY A 169 49.10 70.58 -6.49
N ARG A 170 48.81 71.44 -7.48
CA ARG A 170 49.76 72.42 -8.05
C ARG A 170 49.64 73.82 -7.43
N GLY A 171 48.72 74.04 -6.49
CA GLY A 171 48.45 75.35 -5.88
C GLY A 171 47.76 76.34 -6.82
N LEU A 172 47.14 75.86 -7.92
CA LEU A 172 46.52 76.68 -8.96
C LEU A 172 44.99 76.77 -8.85
N TYR A 173 44.37 75.99 -7.97
CA TYR A 173 42.91 75.85 -7.92
C TYR A 173 42.19 77.16 -7.53
N GLU A 174 42.66 77.88 -6.51
CA GLU A 174 42.05 79.15 -6.12
C GLU A 174 42.22 80.24 -7.19
N GLN A 175 43.37 80.27 -7.88
CA GLN A 175 43.59 81.17 -9.02
C GLN A 175 42.64 80.82 -10.18
N PHE A 176 42.42 79.53 -10.45
CA PHE A 176 41.45 79.08 -11.44
C PHE A 176 40.02 79.47 -11.09
N LYS A 177 39.59 79.37 -9.83
CA LYS A 177 38.26 79.82 -9.42
C LYS A 177 38.08 81.32 -9.67
N ALA A 178 39.07 82.13 -9.29
CA ALA A 178 39.03 83.58 -9.46
C ALA A 178 39.00 83.98 -10.95
N GLU A 179 39.87 83.39 -11.78
CA GLU A 179 39.90 83.64 -13.22
C GLU A 179 38.62 83.15 -13.94
N TYR A 180 38.11 81.98 -13.55
CA TYR A 180 36.84 81.49 -14.08
C TYR A 180 35.68 82.43 -13.72
N GLU A 181 35.60 82.92 -12.48
CA GLU A 181 34.56 83.85 -12.06
C GLU A 181 34.65 85.19 -12.80
N ALA A 182 35.87 85.70 -13.03
CA ALA A 182 36.10 86.92 -13.80
C ALA A 182 35.66 86.77 -15.28
N ILE A 183 35.86 85.60 -15.89
CA ILE A 183 35.52 85.33 -17.29
C ILE A 183 34.04 84.97 -17.48
N ALA A 184 33.51 84.10 -16.63
CA ALA A 184 32.17 83.51 -16.76
C ALA A 184 31.08 84.30 -16.02
N GLY A 185 31.45 85.26 -15.16
CA GLY A 185 30.53 86.07 -14.35
C GLY A 185 29.78 85.26 -13.28
N ARG A 186 30.27 84.08 -12.93
CA ARG A 186 29.67 83.19 -11.92
C ARG A 186 30.74 82.36 -11.21
N PRO A 187 30.52 81.96 -9.95
CA PRO A 187 31.49 81.16 -9.22
C PRO A 187 31.66 79.78 -9.85
N TRP A 188 32.88 79.25 -9.80
CA TRP A 188 33.23 77.93 -10.34
C TRP A 188 32.34 76.82 -9.76
N GLN A 189 31.93 76.94 -8.50
CA GLN A 189 31.05 75.97 -7.83
C GLN A 189 29.71 75.79 -8.55
N LYS A 190 29.20 76.84 -9.21
CA LYS A 190 28.01 76.76 -10.09
C LYS A 190 28.38 76.40 -11.53
N GLY A 191 29.52 76.90 -12.02
CA GLY A 191 30.02 76.63 -13.37
C GLY A 191 30.26 75.15 -13.65
N ARG A 192 30.84 74.42 -12.68
CA ARG A 192 31.15 72.99 -12.78
C ARG A 192 29.92 72.10 -12.93
N GLU A 193 28.74 72.56 -12.52
CA GLU A 193 27.48 71.82 -12.73
C GLU A 193 27.03 71.83 -14.20
N GLN A 194 27.47 72.83 -14.96
CA GLN A 194 27.12 73.05 -16.37
C GLN A 194 28.37 72.96 -17.28
N ALA A 195 29.28 72.05 -16.96
CA ALA A 195 30.59 71.92 -17.62
C ALA A 195 30.54 71.88 -19.16
N LEU A 196 29.50 71.28 -19.74
CA LEU A 196 29.29 71.26 -21.20
C LEU A 196 29.01 72.65 -21.81
N LEU A 197 28.23 73.49 -21.14
CA LEU A 197 27.89 74.84 -21.61
C LEU A 197 29.03 75.83 -21.33
N GLU A 198 29.79 75.58 -20.26
CA GLU A 198 30.88 76.44 -19.79
C GLU A 198 32.25 76.08 -20.38
N GLY A 199 32.32 75.07 -21.25
CA GLY A 199 33.56 74.59 -21.87
C GLY A 199 34.51 75.68 -22.41
N PRO A 200 34.02 76.69 -23.15
CA PRO A 200 34.86 77.80 -23.63
C PRO A 200 35.44 78.67 -22.51
N ASN A 201 34.67 78.90 -21.44
CA ASN A 201 35.10 79.71 -20.30
C ASN A 201 36.12 78.94 -19.45
N ILE A 202 35.89 77.63 -19.27
CA ILE A 202 36.81 76.71 -18.57
C ILE A 202 38.16 76.66 -19.27
N ALA A 203 38.17 76.55 -20.60
CA ALA A 203 39.41 76.53 -21.38
C ALA A 203 40.20 77.84 -21.26
N LYS A 204 39.52 78.99 -21.29
CA LYS A 204 40.16 80.31 -21.10
C LYS A 204 40.74 80.47 -19.69
N ALA A 205 39.97 80.11 -18.65
CA ALA A 205 40.43 80.18 -17.27
C ALA A 205 41.62 79.25 -17.02
N TYR A 206 41.57 78.02 -17.54
CA TYR A 206 42.67 77.06 -17.41
C TYR A 206 43.94 77.54 -18.13
N ALA A 207 43.82 78.08 -19.35
CA ALA A 207 44.94 78.63 -20.11
C ALA A 207 45.58 79.84 -19.40
N ALA A 208 44.78 80.74 -18.84
CA ALA A 208 45.25 81.90 -18.09
C ALA A 208 46.11 81.50 -16.87
N VAL A 209 45.68 80.48 -16.13
CA VAL A 209 46.35 80.03 -14.90
C VAL A 209 47.58 79.15 -15.17
N THR A 210 47.56 78.38 -16.26
CA THR A 210 48.66 77.45 -16.61
C THR A 210 49.69 78.06 -17.56
N GLY A 211 49.48 79.28 -18.07
CA GLY A 211 50.35 79.95 -19.03
C GLY A 211 50.34 79.33 -20.44
N GLY A 212 49.28 78.59 -20.78
CA GLY A 212 49.10 77.92 -22.07
C GLY A 212 48.24 78.70 -23.06
N ASP A 213 48.14 78.21 -24.31
CA ASP A 213 47.27 78.80 -25.34
C ASP A 213 45.81 78.32 -25.17
N PRO A 214 44.80 79.21 -25.12
CA PRO A 214 43.38 78.83 -25.02
C PRO A 214 42.89 77.79 -26.04
N GLN A 215 43.45 77.75 -27.26
CA GLN A 215 43.09 76.73 -28.25
C GLN A 215 43.59 75.32 -27.86
N SER A 216 44.74 75.23 -27.19
CA SER A 216 45.30 73.96 -26.70
C SER A 216 44.56 73.39 -25.48
N ALA A 217 43.89 74.28 -24.73
CA ALA A 217 43.08 73.97 -23.54
C ALA A 217 41.61 73.63 -23.86
N ALA A 218 41.18 73.79 -25.12
CA ALA A 218 39.83 73.45 -25.53
C ALA A 218 39.55 71.95 -25.34
N GLY A 219 38.43 71.61 -24.71
CA GLY A 219 38.05 70.23 -24.41
C GLY A 219 38.89 69.56 -23.31
N ILE A 220 39.54 70.33 -22.43
CA ILE A 220 40.35 69.76 -21.32
C ILE A 220 39.54 68.78 -20.47
N LEU A 221 38.30 69.13 -20.09
CA LEU A 221 37.44 68.24 -19.33
C LEU A 221 37.03 66.98 -20.12
N ASP A 222 36.93 67.05 -21.45
CA ASP A 222 36.66 65.87 -22.29
C ASP A 222 37.86 64.91 -22.28
N LYS A 223 39.10 65.43 -22.25
CA LYS A 223 40.32 64.62 -22.08
C LYS A 223 40.30 63.90 -20.74
N TYR A 224 40.08 64.64 -19.64
CA TYR A 224 39.90 64.05 -18.30
C TYR A 224 38.78 63.01 -18.30
N ARG A 225 37.64 63.28 -18.94
CA ARG A 225 36.53 62.31 -19.04
C ARG A 225 36.91 61.03 -19.77
N SER A 226 37.70 61.11 -20.83
CA SER A 226 38.12 59.95 -21.63
C SER A 226 39.21 59.11 -20.96
N GLU A 227 40.08 59.74 -20.17
CA GLU A 227 41.20 59.10 -19.48
C GLU A 227 40.85 58.67 -18.04
N TYR A 228 39.74 59.17 -17.49
CA TYR A 228 39.36 58.88 -16.11
C TYR A 228 39.05 57.40 -15.90
N ARG A 229 39.93 56.75 -15.13
CA ARG A 229 39.76 55.43 -14.56
C ARG A 229 40.21 55.51 -13.12
N VAL A 230 39.39 55.02 -12.20
CA VAL A 230 39.75 54.97 -10.78
C VAL A 230 39.73 53.53 -10.33
N SER A 231 40.87 53.07 -9.82
CA SER A 231 40.97 51.80 -9.11
C SER A 231 40.90 52.00 -7.60
N ILE A 232 40.69 50.90 -6.87
CA ILE A 232 40.69 50.91 -5.40
C ILE A 232 42.05 51.35 -4.85
N GLU A 233 43.14 50.98 -5.53
CA GLU A 233 44.50 51.36 -5.13
C GLU A 233 44.73 52.87 -5.30
N ASP A 234 44.31 53.45 -6.45
CA ASP A 234 44.42 54.90 -6.68
C ASP A 234 43.62 55.69 -5.64
N PHE A 235 42.43 55.19 -5.26
CA PHE A 235 41.64 55.80 -4.20
C PHE A 235 42.37 55.77 -2.85
N ALA A 236 42.98 54.64 -2.48
CA ALA A 236 43.73 54.54 -1.24
C ALA A 236 44.97 55.45 -1.21
N ASP A 237 45.66 55.61 -2.35
CA ASP A 237 46.80 56.53 -2.48
C ASP A 237 46.36 58.00 -2.41
N ASN A 238 45.21 58.35 -3.00
CA ASN A 238 44.60 59.68 -2.85
C ASN A 238 44.26 60.01 -1.40
N VAL A 239 43.65 59.07 -0.67
CA VAL A 239 43.36 59.23 0.76
C VAL A 239 44.64 59.40 1.58
N ASN A 240 45.68 58.60 1.31
CA ASN A 240 46.96 58.72 2.01
C ASN A 240 47.62 60.08 1.76
N THR A 241 47.58 60.56 0.50
CA THR A 241 48.12 61.87 0.12
C THR A 241 47.40 63.00 0.85
N TYR A 242 46.08 62.92 0.97
CA TYR A 242 45.29 63.88 1.74
C TYR A 242 45.66 63.86 3.23
N ILE A 243 45.76 62.68 3.86
CA ILE A 243 46.16 62.54 5.26
C ILE A 243 47.54 63.16 5.51
N GLU A 244 48.50 62.93 4.62
CA GLU A 244 49.85 63.51 4.72
C GLU A 244 49.85 65.03 4.55
N LYS A 245 49.03 65.57 3.65
CA LYS A 245 48.84 67.02 3.47
C LYS A 245 48.27 67.65 4.76
N GLN A 246 47.18 67.09 5.30
CA GLN A 246 46.54 67.60 6.51
C GLN A 246 47.44 67.53 7.74
N ALA A 247 48.19 66.43 7.94
CA ALA A 247 49.14 66.32 9.03
C ALA A 247 50.22 67.42 8.96
N LYS A 248 50.75 67.69 7.76
CA LYS A 248 51.77 68.74 7.55
C LYS A 248 51.21 70.15 7.75
N GLU A 249 50.07 70.46 7.15
CA GLU A 249 49.43 71.79 7.21
C GLU A 249 48.94 72.13 8.62
N GLY A 250 48.40 71.14 9.36
CA GLY A 250 47.96 71.31 10.74
C GLY A 250 49.09 71.26 11.79
N GLY A 251 50.34 70.97 11.38
CA GLY A 251 51.47 70.86 12.30
C GLY A 251 51.39 69.65 13.24
N HIS A 252 50.66 68.60 12.86
CA HIS A 252 50.46 67.40 13.66
C HIS A 252 51.36 66.26 13.19
N LYS A 253 51.83 65.41 14.12
CA LYS A 253 52.63 64.22 13.77
C LYS A 253 51.80 63.15 13.05
N GLU A 254 50.52 63.07 13.37
CA GLU A 254 49.59 62.07 12.86
C GLU A 254 48.23 62.74 12.65
N PHE A 255 47.51 62.30 11.62
CA PHE A 255 46.15 62.71 11.30
C PHE A 255 45.39 61.47 10.84
N ARG A 256 44.11 61.36 11.19
CA ARG A 256 43.27 60.21 10.85
C ARG A 256 42.05 60.60 10.01
N LEU A 257 41.65 59.71 9.10
CA LEU A 257 40.42 59.84 8.31
C LEU A 257 39.51 58.65 8.55
N ASN A 258 38.27 58.91 8.97
CA ASN A 258 37.32 57.86 9.30
C ASN A 258 36.12 57.92 8.33
N PHE A 259 35.82 56.80 7.67
CA PHE A 259 34.62 56.63 6.84
C PHE A 259 33.54 55.92 7.64
N PHE A 260 32.42 56.59 7.89
CA PHE A 260 31.25 56.05 8.58
C PHE A 260 30.14 55.81 7.57
N VAL A 261 29.93 54.54 7.22
CA VAL A 261 29.03 54.14 6.13
C VAL A 261 27.80 53.46 6.70
N ASP A 262 26.66 54.11 6.55
CA ASP A 262 25.39 53.59 7.03
C ASP A 262 24.68 52.73 5.97
N GLU A 263 23.95 51.71 6.41
CA GLU A 263 23.11 50.80 5.61
C GLU A 263 23.85 49.95 4.56
N VAL A 264 25.15 49.72 4.76
CA VAL A 264 26.00 48.88 3.89
C VAL A 264 25.42 47.48 3.69
N GLY A 265 24.85 46.90 4.74
CA GLY A 265 24.27 45.57 4.66
C GLY A 265 23.17 45.46 3.59
N GLN A 266 22.22 46.40 3.58
CA GLN A 266 21.09 46.35 2.65
C GLN A 266 21.55 46.53 1.20
N TYR A 267 22.46 47.48 0.96
CA TYR A 267 23.00 47.75 -0.38
C TYR A 267 23.72 46.54 -1.01
N ILE A 268 24.33 45.69 -0.18
CA ILE A 268 25.14 44.55 -0.62
C ILE A 268 24.35 43.22 -0.58
N ALA A 269 23.15 43.17 0.03
CA ALA A 269 22.40 41.95 0.34
C ALA A 269 22.22 40.98 -0.84
N ASP A 270 22.06 41.51 -2.06
CA ASP A 270 21.83 40.70 -3.27
C ASP A 270 23.10 40.50 -4.14
N ASN A 271 24.26 41.04 -3.75
CA ASN A 271 25.47 41.05 -4.58
C ASN A 271 26.77 40.79 -3.80
N THR A 272 27.22 39.54 -3.79
CA THR A 272 28.47 39.10 -3.15
C THR A 272 29.72 39.83 -3.66
N LYS A 273 29.73 40.33 -4.90
CA LYS A 273 30.88 41.07 -5.46
C LYS A 273 31.04 42.45 -4.82
N LEU A 274 29.95 43.13 -4.45
CA LEU A 274 30.03 44.42 -3.77
C LEU A 274 30.64 44.27 -2.37
N MET A 275 30.39 43.14 -1.69
CA MET A 275 31.04 42.85 -0.39
C MET A 275 32.55 42.68 -0.55
N THR A 276 32.97 41.92 -1.57
CA THR A 276 34.40 41.75 -1.87
C THR A 276 35.06 43.09 -2.19
N ASN A 277 34.38 43.99 -2.91
CA ASN A 277 34.91 45.32 -3.18
C ASN A 277 35.09 46.16 -1.92
N LEU A 278 34.11 46.14 -0.99
CA LEU A 278 34.23 46.83 0.29
C LEU A 278 35.43 46.33 1.10
N GLN A 279 35.64 45.02 1.11
CA GLN A 279 36.80 44.39 1.74
C GLN A 279 38.10 44.88 1.10
N THR A 280 38.21 44.86 -0.23
CA THR A 280 39.41 45.34 -0.94
C THR A 280 39.69 46.81 -0.64
N ILE A 281 38.67 47.66 -0.55
CA ILE A 281 38.83 49.08 -0.14
C ILE A 281 39.41 49.18 1.27
N ALA A 282 38.89 48.42 2.23
CA ALA A 282 39.41 48.40 3.60
C ALA A 282 40.88 47.93 3.64
N GLU A 283 41.21 46.82 2.97
CA GLU A 283 42.57 46.27 2.90
C GLU A 283 43.58 47.21 2.22
N SER A 284 43.19 47.84 1.11
CA SER A 284 44.03 48.82 0.43
C SER A 284 44.28 50.05 1.31
N LEU A 285 43.25 50.56 2.01
CA LEU A 285 43.43 51.65 2.98
C LEU A 285 44.30 51.22 4.18
N ALA A 286 44.14 50.00 4.70
CA ALA A 286 44.96 49.47 5.78
C ALA A 286 46.45 49.43 5.39
N THR A 287 46.72 48.97 4.17
CA THR A 287 48.07 48.81 3.63
C THR A 287 48.74 50.15 3.32
N LYS A 288 48.04 51.05 2.62
CA LYS A 288 48.59 52.35 2.19
C LYS A 288 48.63 53.37 3.33
N CYS A 289 47.56 53.48 4.13
CA CYS A 289 47.45 54.48 5.19
C CYS A 289 47.99 54.02 6.56
N ARG A 290 48.24 52.72 6.76
CA ARG A 290 48.85 52.12 7.97
C ARG A 290 48.13 52.50 9.27
N GLY A 291 46.82 52.30 9.33
CA GLY A 291 46.00 52.60 10.52
C GLY A 291 45.54 54.05 10.65
N ARG A 292 45.92 54.94 9.70
CA ARG A 292 45.45 56.33 9.65
C ARG A 292 44.11 56.52 8.93
N ALA A 293 43.61 55.50 8.24
CA ALA A 293 42.30 55.53 7.59
C ALA A 293 41.45 54.35 8.06
N TRP A 294 40.24 54.61 8.55
CA TRP A 294 39.33 53.59 9.10
C TRP A 294 37.99 53.57 8.36
N ILE A 295 37.39 52.38 8.24
CA ILE A 295 36.04 52.22 7.68
C ILE A 295 35.16 51.56 8.74
N ILE A 296 34.10 52.25 9.15
CA ILE A 296 33.11 51.77 10.11
C ILE A 296 31.78 51.65 9.35
N VAL A 297 31.20 50.46 9.33
CA VAL A 297 29.98 50.18 8.56
C VAL A 297 28.87 49.65 9.44
N THR A 298 27.61 49.95 9.09
CA THR A 298 26.43 49.32 9.72
C THR A 298 25.78 48.28 8.81
N ALA A 299 25.33 47.18 9.41
CA ALA A 299 24.56 46.15 8.71
C ALA A 299 23.55 45.47 9.64
N GLN A 300 22.53 44.85 9.05
CA GLN A 300 21.54 44.06 9.79
C GLN A 300 22.10 42.66 10.13
N GLU A 301 21.74 42.14 11.31
CA GLU A 301 22.18 40.83 11.80
C GLU A 301 21.60 39.64 11.00
N GLU A 302 20.35 39.72 10.55
CA GLU A 302 19.59 38.58 10.02
C GLU A 302 19.54 38.51 8.49
N MET A 303 20.68 38.60 7.81
CA MET A 303 20.69 38.28 6.37
C MET A 303 20.48 36.80 6.06
N LYS A 304 20.39 35.92 7.08
CA LYS A 304 20.13 34.49 6.88
C LYS A 304 18.70 34.17 6.45
N ASN A 305 17.73 35.06 6.70
CA ASN A 305 16.29 34.78 6.50
C ASN A 305 15.58 35.73 5.51
N VAL A 306 16.23 36.80 5.03
CA VAL A 306 15.58 37.81 4.15
C VAL A 306 15.42 37.32 2.70
N VAL A 307 15.97 36.17 2.33
CA VAL A 307 15.92 35.67 0.95
C VAL A 307 15.11 34.38 0.89
N GLY A 308 13.79 34.53 0.87
CA GLY A 308 12.83 33.45 0.69
C GLY A 308 12.85 32.79 -0.69
N GLU A 309 13.75 33.19 -1.61
CA GLU A 309 13.79 32.64 -2.98
C GLU A 309 15.19 32.32 -3.55
N MET A 310 16.30 32.42 -2.79
CA MET A 310 17.62 32.03 -3.30
C MET A 310 18.49 31.31 -2.25
N GLY A 311 19.23 30.31 -2.73
CA GLY A 311 19.62 29.12 -1.96
C GLY A 311 20.56 29.34 -0.77
N LYS A 312 20.47 28.40 0.17
CA LYS A 312 21.31 28.22 1.39
C LYS A 312 22.83 28.38 1.17
N GLN A 313 23.33 28.36 -0.06
CA GLN A 313 24.73 28.57 -0.40
C GLN A 313 25.19 30.04 -0.25
N GLN A 314 24.35 31.04 -0.57
CA GLN A 314 24.76 32.45 -0.53
C GLN A 314 24.98 32.97 0.91
N GLY A 315 24.15 32.57 1.87
CA GLY A 315 24.29 32.97 3.28
C GLY A 315 25.57 32.46 3.96
N HIS A 316 26.13 31.33 3.49
CA HIS A 316 27.40 30.80 3.97
C HIS A 316 28.61 31.61 3.47
N ASP A 317 28.55 32.17 2.26
CA ASP A 317 29.62 32.98 1.69
C ASP A 317 29.70 34.36 2.35
N PHE A 318 28.55 34.99 2.65
CA PHE A 318 28.50 36.24 3.43
C PHE A 318 29.12 36.10 4.83
N SER A 319 28.83 35.01 5.54
CA SER A 319 29.38 34.76 6.88
C SER A 319 30.91 34.62 6.87
N LYS A 320 31.49 34.04 5.80
CA LYS A 320 32.95 33.92 5.60
C LYS A 320 33.61 35.27 5.26
N ILE A 321 32.93 36.12 4.50
CA ILE A 321 33.46 37.43 4.11
C ILE A 321 33.39 38.41 5.28
N GLN A 322 32.29 38.38 6.05
CA GLN A 322 32.16 39.16 7.29
C GLN A 322 33.26 38.79 8.31
N ALA A 323 33.77 37.55 8.32
CA ALA A 323 34.84 37.09 9.22
C ALA A 323 36.17 37.83 9.05
N ARG A 324 36.32 38.61 7.98
CA ARG A 324 37.54 39.36 7.65
C ARG A 324 37.53 40.80 8.17
N PHE A 325 36.38 41.31 8.63
CA PHE A 325 36.32 42.49 9.48
C PHE A 325 36.59 42.06 10.92
N ASN A 326 37.84 42.24 11.38
CA ASN A 326 38.31 41.75 12.67
C ASN A 326 37.59 42.43 13.86
N ASN A 327 37.16 43.69 13.70
CA ASN A 327 36.49 44.46 14.76
C ASN A 327 34.97 44.43 14.57
N ARG A 328 34.25 43.80 15.50
CA ARG A 328 32.79 43.58 15.39
C ARG A 328 32.06 44.14 16.60
N MET A 329 31.20 45.12 16.37
CA MET A 329 30.30 45.64 17.39
C MET A 329 28.91 45.07 17.17
N LYS A 330 28.51 44.10 17.99
CA LYS A 330 27.18 43.50 17.96
C LYS A 330 26.29 44.21 19.00
N LEU A 331 25.13 44.72 18.58
CA LEU A 331 24.13 45.40 19.42
C LEU A 331 22.93 44.49 19.64
N SER A 332 22.61 44.17 20.89
CA SER A 332 21.58 43.19 21.25
C SER A 332 20.27 43.83 21.69
N SER A 333 19.24 42.99 21.92
CA SER A 333 17.92 43.42 22.37
C SER A 333 17.91 44.04 23.77
N ALA A 334 18.86 43.60 24.62
CA ALA A 334 19.00 44.11 25.98
C ALA A 334 19.30 45.61 25.99
N ASP A 335 20.02 46.09 24.98
CA ASP A 335 20.35 47.51 24.82
C ASP A 335 19.10 48.38 24.70
N VAL A 336 18.08 47.93 23.96
CA VAL A 336 16.92 48.78 23.69
C VAL A 336 16.06 48.96 24.94
N ALA A 337 15.91 47.91 25.76
CA ALA A 337 15.22 48.03 27.05
C ALA A 337 15.98 48.99 27.99
N GLU A 338 17.30 48.86 28.09
CA GLU A 338 18.13 49.75 28.90
C GLU A 338 18.07 51.22 28.41
N VAL A 339 18.08 51.43 27.08
CA VAL A 339 17.89 52.76 26.48
C VAL A 339 16.53 53.34 26.85
N ILE A 340 15.44 52.57 26.77
CA ILE A 340 14.12 53.07 27.17
C ILE A 340 14.11 53.41 28.67
N GLN A 341 14.66 52.53 29.51
CA GLN A 341 14.76 52.73 30.96
C GLN A 341 15.52 54.01 31.33
N LYS A 342 16.73 54.21 30.76
CA LYS A 342 17.62 55.35 31.06
C LYS A 342 17.25 56.64 30.31
N ARG A 343 16.66 56.56 29.11
CA ARG A 343 16.33 57.75 28.30
C ARG A 343 14.93 58.27 28.57
N LEU A 344 13.95 57.37 28.71
CA LEU A 344 12.54 57.74 28.84
C LEU A 344 12.03 57.60 30.27
N LEU A 345 12.43 56.53 30.98
CA LEU A 345 11.80 56.13 32.23
C LEU A 345 12.58 56.50 33.50
N THR A 346 13.66 57.28 33.42
CA THR A 346 14.37 57.75 34.62
C THR A 346 13.39 58.46 35.56
N LYS A 347 13.48 58.16 36.85
CA LYS A 347 12.52 58.62 37.86
C LYS A 347 13.06 59.81 38.68
N THR A 348 12.15 60.62 39.21
CA THR A 348 12.47 61.60 40.27
C THR A 348 12.68 60.89 41.61
N GLU A 349 13.38 61.52 42.56
CA GLU A 349 13.60 60.93 43.89
C GLU A 349 12.28 60.58 44.61
N GLU A 350 11.27 61.45 44.48
CA GLU A 350 9.92 61.21 45.02
C GLU A 350 9.25 60.00 44.34
N GLY A 351 9.37 59.88 43.01
CA GLY A 351 8.87 58.73 42.26
C GLY A 351 9.56 57.42 42.64
N VAL A 352 10.88 57.44 42.90
CA VAL A 352 11.65 56.28 43.38
C VAL A 352 11.10 55.77 44.72
N ASN A 353 10.82 56.67 45.66
CA ASN A 353 10.28 56.31 46.97
C ASN A 353 8.88 55.69 46.86
N GLN A 354 7.98 56.33 46.10
CA GLN A 354 6.62 55.81 45.94
C GLN A 354 6.59 54.45 45.24
N LEU A 355 7.41 54.25 44.20
CA LEU A 355 7.52 52.97 43.51
C LEU A 355 8.17 51.88 44.36
N SER A 356 9.06 52.27 45.28
CA SER A 356 9.60 51.36 46.28
C SER A 356 8.50 50.76 47.15
N ASP A 357 7.56 51.59 47.61
CA ASP A 357 6.43 51.14 48.43
C ASP A 357 5.51 50.19 47.66
N VAL A 358 5.22 50.52 46.39
CA VAL A 358 4.44 49.65 45.48
C VAL A 358 5.17 48.31 45.27
N TYR A 359 6.49 48.32 45.07
CA TYR A 359 7.28 47.11 44.93
C TYR A 359 7.18 46.23 46.18
N HIS A 360 7.37 46.79 47.38
CA HIS A 360 7.28 46.01 48.62
C HIS A 360 5.88 45.42 48.86
N ALA A 361 4.82 46.14 48.47
CA ALA A 361 3.45 45.63 48.56
C ALA A 361 3.16 44.50 47.56
N GLN A 362 3.73 44.55 46.35
CA GLN A 362 3.34 43.67 45.24
C GLN A 362 4.38 42.62 44.82
N ALA A 363 5.61 42.65 45.34
CA ALA A 363 6.71 41.78 44.91
C ALA A 363 6.36 40.27 44.97
N ASN A 364 5.59 39.86 45.98
CA ASN A 364 5.13 38.47 46.13
C ASN A 364 4.09 38.05 45.07
N ASN A 365 3.36 39.01 44.49
CA ASN A 365 2.31 38.78 43.51
C ASN A 365 2.83 38.76 42.06
N PHE A 366 4.04 39.28 41.79
CA PHE A 366 4.55 39.43 40.41
C PHE A 366 4.62 38.13 39.61
N LYS A 367 4.97 37.00 40.25
CA LYS A 367 4.93 35.69 39.60
C LYS A 367 3.51 35.31 39.19
N THR A 368 2.55 35.46 40.11
CA THR A 368 1.14 35.18 39.85
C THR A 368 0.57 36.10 38.77
N LEU A 369 0.98 37.37 38.72
CA LEU A 369 0.46 38.33 37.75
C LEU A 369 1.05 38.16 36.35
N PHE A 370 2.36 37.91 36.24
CA PHE A 370 3.09 38.02 34.97
C PHE A 370 3.72 36.73 34.43
N ASP A 371 3.69 35.60 35.16
CA ASP A 371 4.26 34.34 34.66
C ASP A 371 3.33 33.65 33.64
N PHE A 372 3.93 33.17 32.56
CA PHE A 372 3.26 32.41 31.50
C PHE A 372 3.45 30.89 31.76
N ALA A 373 2.41 30.19 32.21
CA ALA A 373 2.50 28.81 32.70
C ALA A 373 2.41 27.71 31.61
N ASP A 374 2.13 28.08 30.35
CA ASP A 374 1.65 27.16 29.31
C ASP A 374 2.76 26.59 28.40
N GLY A 375 4.02 26.63 28.85
CA GLY A 375 5.18 26.21 28.05
C GLY A 375 5.51 27.14 26.87
N SER A 376 5.04 28.39 26.91
CA SER A 376 5.56 29.50 26.10
C SER A 376 6.99 29.85 26.53
N ALA A 377 7.74 30.60 25.70
CA ALA A 377 9.05 31.09 26.11
C ALA A 377 8.96 31.81 27.47
N THR A 378 9.88 31.50 28.38
CA THR A 378 9.96 32.17 29.68
C THR A 378 10.43 33.61 29.47
N TYR A 379 9.49 34.54 29.40
CA TYR A 379 9.80 35.96 29.45
C TYR A 379 10.30 36.34 30.85
N ARG A 380 11.28 37.24 30.92
CA ARG A 380 11.82 37.71 32.19
C ARG A 380 10.77 38.53 32.93
N ASN A 381 10.66 38.30 34.24
CA ASN A 381 9.87 39.13 35.15
C ASN A 381 10.77 40.20 35.81
N PHE A 382 10.24 41.00 36.74
CA PHE A 382 11.03 41.94 37.53
C PHE A 382 12.08 41.20 38.37
N ARG A 383 13.36 41.59 38.26
CA ARG A 383 14.47 40.93 38.97
C ARG A 383 14.55 41.36 40.44
N ASP A 384 14.46 42.66 40.65
CA ASP A 384 14.71 43.34 41.91
C ASP A 384 13.94 44.67 41.93
N ARG A 385 14.03 45.38 43.05
CA ARG A 385 13.41 46.69 43.28
C ARG A 385 13.83 47.72 42.24
N ASP A 386 15.13 47.81 41.95
CA ASP A 386 15.66 48.85 41.07
C ASP A 386 15.22 48.61 39.62
N HIS A 387 15.20 47.35 39.17
CA HIS A 387 14.67 46.97 37.87
C HIS A 387 13.17 47.27 37.73
N PHE A 388 12.39 47.11 38.81
CA PHE A 388 10.99 47.54 38.84
C PHE A 388 10.86 49.05 38.64
N ILE A 389 11.61 49.84 39.41
CA ILE A 389 11.59 51.30 39.33
C ILE A 389 11.99 51.80 37.94
N HIS A 390 13.04 51.21 37.34
CA HIS A 390 13.53 51.59 36.01
C HIS A 390 12.56 51.20 34.89
N SER A 391 11.80 50.12 35.04
CA SER A 391 10.89 49.62 33.98
C SER A 391 9.47 50.19 34.08
N TYR A 392 9.00 50.53 35.27
CA TYR A 392 7.64 51.03 35.49
C TYR A 392 7.33 52.27 34.62
N PRO A 393 6.15 52.35 33.98
CA PRO A 393 4.94 51.52 34.10
C PRO A 393 4.88 50.30 33.17
N PHE A 394 5.98 49.94 32.50
CA PHE A 394 6.06 48.79 31.61
C PHE A 394 6.53 47.54 32.35
N VAL A 395 6.00 46.40 31.93
CA VAL A 395 6.39 45.10 32.48
C VAL A 395 7.52 44.51 31.62
N PRO A 396 8.56 43.88 32.22
CA PRO A 396 9.76 43.47 31.47
C PRO A 396 9.51 42.55 30.26
N TYR A 397 8.47 41.72 30.29
CA TYR A 397 8.11 40.88 29.13
C TYR A 397 7.74 41.72 27.89
N GLN A 398 7.20 42.93 28.07
CA GLN A 398 6.68 43.76 26.99
C GLN A 398 7.78 44.20 26.04
N PHE A 399 9.00 44.48 26.54
CA PHE A 399 10.14 44.84 25.69
C PHE A 399 10.50 43.71 24.73
N ALA A 400 10.68 42.50 25.26
CA ALA A 400 11.07 41.33 24.47
C ALA A 400 9.93 40.85 23.54
N LEU A 401 8.70 40.83 24.04
CA LEU A 401 7.52 40.41 23.27
C LEU A 401 7.23 41.39 22.13
N PHE A 402 7.29 42.70 22.40
CA PHE A 402 7.07 43.71 21.37
C PHE A 402 8.18 43.70 20.31
N GLN A 403 9.43 43.47 20.71
CA GLN A 403 10.51 43.29 19.74
C GLN A 403 10.24 42.12 18.81
N SER A 404 9.90 40.95 19.37
CA SER A 404 9.59 39.76 18.56
C SER A 404 8.36 40.01 17.66
N ALA A 405 7.35 40.71 18.17
CA ALA A 405 6.17 41.12 17.39
C ALA A 405 6.56 41.96 16.16
N ILE A 406 7.36 43.02 16.32
CA ILE A 406 7.77 43.89 15.22
C ILE A 406 8.63 43.16 14.20
N GLN A 407 9.57 42.32 14.66
CA GLN A 407 10.41 41.51 13.77
C GLN A 407 9.56 40.58 12.90
N ASN A 408 8.64 39.82 13.51
CA ASN A 408 7.80 38.88 12.80
C ASN A 408 6.76 39.59 11.90
N LEU A 409 6.16 40.69 12.34
CA LEU A 409 5.27 41.52 11.50
C LEU A 409 6.03 42.07 10.27
N SER A 410 7.28 42.48 10.45
CA SER A 410 8.12 42.95 9.33
C SER A 410 8.45 41.84 8.35
N GLN A 411 8.80 40.64 8.83
CA GLN A 411 9.06 39.47 7.98
C GLN A 411 7.82 39.08 7.14
N HIS A 412 6.62 39.31 7.69
CA HIS A 412 5.34 39.10 7.02
C HIS A 412 4.83 40.34 6.25
N ASN A 413 5.69 41.30 5.91
CA ASN A 413 5.37 42.46 5.08
C ASN A 413 4.22 43.34 5.62
N ALA A 414 4.08 43.49 6.94
CA ALA A 414 3.00 44.29 7.55
C ALA A 414 3.18 45.81 7.45
N PHE A 415 4.40 46.30 7.21
CA PHE A 415 4.74 47.73 7.19
C PHE A 415 4.83 48.31 5.77
N GLU A 416 4.58 49.61 5.62
CA GLU A 416 4.75 50.32 4.34
C GLU A 416 6.25 50.38 3.93
N GLY A 417 6.53 50.31 2.63
CA GLY A 417 7.90 50.24 2.07
C GLY A 417 8.64 48.93 2.37
N LYS A 418 9.20 48.27 1.33
CA LYS A 418 9.84 46.94 1.52
C LYS A 418 10.91 46.93 2.63
N HIS A 419 11.65 48.03 2.84
CA HIS A 419 12.60 48.17 3.96
C HIS A 419 12.83 49.63 4.42
N SER A 420 12.04 50.60 3.97
CA SER A 420 12.39 52.04 4.09
C SER A 420 11.49 52.85 5.04
N SER A 421 10.26 52.40 5.35
CA SER A 421 9.28 53.25 6.08
C SER A 421 9.09 52.91 7.57
N VAL A 422 9.79 51.91 8.10
CA VAL A 422 9.83 51.69 9.57
C VAL A 422 10.91 52.57 10.21
N GLY A 423 11.79 53.17 9.38
CA GLY A 423 12.95 53.98 9.79
C GLY A 423 12.63 55.16 10.70
N GLU A 424 11.42 55.71 10.65
CA GLU A 424 11.10 56.96 11.35
C GLU A 424 10.65 56.79 12.81
N ARG A 425 10.21 55.59 13.24
CA ARG A 425 9.80 55.33 14.62
C ARG A 425 10.53 54.13 15.22
N SER A 426 11.65 54.41 15.85
CA SER A 426 12.36 53.48 16.75
C SER A 426 11.40 52.89 17.80
N MET A 427 11.69 51.69 18.32
CA MET A 427 10.99 51.08 19.45
C MET A 427 10.78 52.09 20.60
N LEU A 428 11.78 52.94 20.85
CA LEU A 428 11.71 54.05 21.81
C LEU A 428 10.51 54.98 21.59
N GLY A 429 10.21 55.33 20.33
CA GLY A 429 9.10 56.21 19.97
C GLY A 429 7.74 55.58 20.26
N VAL A 430 7.60 54.26 20.11
CA VAL A 430 6.36 53.54 20.48
C VAL A 430 6.17 53.58 21.99
N PHE A 431 7.20 53.22 22.77
CA PHE A 431 7.12 53.27 24.24
C PHE A 431 6.88 54.70 24.75
N GLN A 432 7.43 55.71 24.09
CA GLN A 432 7.15 57.11 24.37
C GLN A 432 5.67 57.45 24.13
N GLN A 433 5.11 57.07 22.99
CA GLN A 433 3.68 57.29 22.69
C GLN A 433 2.78 56.61 23.73
N VAL A 434 3.10 55.38 24.13
CA VAL A 434 2.37 54.69 25.20
C VAL A 434 2.49 55.43 26.53
N ALA A 435 3.70 55.88 26.91
CA ALA A 435 3.94 56.65 28.12
C ALA A 435 3.19 57.99 28.15
N ILE A 436 3.08 58.67 26.99
CA ILE A 436 2.27 59.89 26.83
C ILE A 436 0.78 59.56 27.01
N HIS A 437 0.30 58.48 26.39
CA HIS A 437 -1.10 58.06 26.46
C HIS A 437 -1.55 57.77 27.90
N ILE A 438 -0.72 57.08 28.67
CA ILE A 438 -1.00 56.74 30.08
C ILE A 438 -0.51 57.82 31.06
N GLY A 439 -0.01 58.97 30.61
CA GLY A 439 0.65 59.96 31.48
C GLY A 439 -0.23 60.49 32.61
N ASN A 440 -1.55 60.49 32.43
CA ASN A 440 -2.53 60.94 33.42
C ASN A 440 -3.01 59.83 34.38
N HIS A 441 -2.55 58.59 34.20
CA HIS A 441 -2.88 57.47 35.08
C HIS A 441 -2.24 57.64 36.46
N GLU A 442 -2.80 56.94 37.46
CA GLU A 442 -2.29 56.94 38.83
C GLU A 442 -1.14 55.93 38.99
N VAL A 443 -0.24 56.21 39.94
CA VAL A 443 0.82 55.26 40.34
C VAL A 443 0.17 53.99 40.90
N GLY A 444 0.54 52.84 40.35
CA GLY A 444 -0.10 51.54 40.57
C GLY A 444 -0.75 50.97 39.30
N GLN A 445 -1.04 51.81 38.31
CA GLN A 445 -1.52 51.38 37.00
C GLN A 445 -0.36 50.98 36.07
N LEU A 446 -0.64 50.11 35.11
CA LEU A 446 0.30 49.50 34.18
C LEU A 446 -0.07 49.84 32.74
N ALA A 447 0.93 49.84 31.86
CA ALA A 447 0.69 49.87 30.42
C ALA A 447 0.23 48.48 29.96
N THR A 448 -0.92 48.38 29.30
CA THR A 448 -1.36 47.13 28.65
C THR A 448 -0.71 46.97 27.28
N PHE A 449 -0.56 45.72 26.83
CA PHE A 449 0.21 45.42 25.62
C PHE A 449 -0.46 45.90 24.32
N ASP A 450 -1.79 46.02 24.30
CA ASP A 450 -2.56 46.56 23.17
C ASP A 450 -2.17 48.00 22.80
N LEU A 451 -1.72 48.80 23.76
CA LEU A 451 -1.31 50.19 23.51
C LEU A 451 -0.10 50.29 22.58
N MET A 452 0.72 49.24 22.50
CA MET A 452 1.85 49.19 21.57
C MET A 452 1.38 49.25 20.10
N PHE A 453 0.16 48.76 19.82
CA PHE A 453 -0.45 48.86 18.49
C PHE A 453 -0.66 50.32 18.09
N GLU A 454 -1.13 51.17 19.01
CA GLU A 454 -1.39 52.58 18.71
C GLU A 454 -0.10 53.32 18.31
N GLY A 455 1.04 52.98 18.91
CA GLY A 455 2.31 53.59 18.57
C GLY A 455 2.82 53.23 17.16
N ILE A 456 2.46 52.05 16.64
CA ILE A 456 2.85 51.58 15.30
C ILE A 456 1.76 51.76 14.24
N ARG A 457 0.55 52.15 14.63
CA ARG A 457 -0.65 52.19 13.78
C ARG A 457 -0.37 52.85 12.43
N SER A 458 0.24 54.03 12.42
CA SER A 458 0.51 54.80 11.19
C SER A 458 1.61 54.23 10.29
N ALA A 459 2.42 53.27 10.76
CA ALA A 459 3.47 52.63 9.96
C ALA A 459 2.98 51.34 9.26
N LEU A 460 1.85 50.79 9.70
CA LEU A 460 1.23 49.62 9.11
C LEU A 460 0.61 49.95 7.75
N LYS A 461 0.64 48.99 6.82
CA LYS A 461 -0.02 49.14 5.52
C LYS A 461 -1.51 49.45 5.67
N SER A 462 -2.01 50.31 4.79
CA SER A 462 -3.44 50.66 4.73
C SER A 462 -4.42 49.47 4.76
N GLN A 463 -4.08 48.33 4.14
CA GLN A 463 -4.91 47.11 4.18
C GLN A 463 -5.07 46.55 5.61
N ILE A 464 -3.97 46.46 6.36
CA ILE A 464 -3.97 45.96 7.74
C ILE A 464 -4.69 46.94 8.67
N GLN A 465 -4.47 48.24 8.47
CA GLN A 465 -5.20 49.26 9.22
C GLN A 465 -6.71 49.15 8.99
N ARG A 466 -7.16 48.93 7.75
CA ARG A 466 -8.59 48.81 7.41
C ARG A 466 -9.28 47.70 8.18
N ALA A 467 -8.65 46.53 8.35
CA ALA A 467 -9.25 45.42 9.08
C ALA A 467 -9.54 45.77 10.55
N ILE A 468 -8.64 46.51 11.20
CA ILE A 468 -8.80 46.94 12.61
C ILE A 468 -9.73 48.16 12.72
N ILE A 469 -9.67 49.10 11.77
CA ILE A 469 -10.62 50.23 11.70
C ILE A 469 -12.05 49.72 11.50
N GLN A 470 -12.23 48.68 10.68
CA GLN A 470 -13.54 48.04 10.53
C GLN A 470 -14.00 47.42 11.84
N ALA A 471 -13.13 46.71 12.57
CA ALA A 471 -13.47 46.19 13.89
C ALA A 471 -13.86 47.33 14.87
N GLU A 472 -13.12 48.44 14.87
CA GLU A 472 -13.42 49.64 15.67
C GLU A 472 -14.79 50.27 15.35
N ASN A 473 -15.23 50.21 14.10
CA ASN A 473 -16.50 50.79 13.67
C ASN A 473 -17.71 49.86 13.88
N HIS A 474 -17.51 48.54 13.88
CA HIS A 474 -18.60 47.54 13.94
C HIS A 474 -18.77 46.88 15.31
N LEU A 475 -17.74 46.90 16.18
CA LEU A 475 -17.80 46.33 17.52
C LEU A 475 -18.09 47.40 18.56
N ASP A 476 -19.21 47.26 19.28
CA ASP A 476 -19.54 48.15 20.42
C ASP A 476 -18.70 47.85 21.68
N ASN A 477 -18.06 46.66 21.74
CA ASN A 477 -17.25 46.25 22.88
C ASN A 477 -15.80 46.77 22.77
N ALA A 478 -15.50 47.86 23.47
CA ALA A 478 -14.17 48.47 23.51
C ALA A 478 -13.06 47.52 24.01
N PHE A 479 -13.37 46.60 24.93
CA PHE A 479 -12.38 45.65 25.43
C PHE A 479 -12.05 44.58 24.36
N ALA A 480 -13.03 44.16 23.57
CA ALA A 480 -12.80 43.25 22.45
C ALA A 480 -11.88 43.86 21.39
N ILE A 481 -12.04 45.16 21.09
CA ILE A 481 -11.14 45.88 20.16
C ILE A 481 -9.71 45.91 20.70
N ARG A 482 -9.53 46.22 22.00
CA ARG A 482 -8.21 46.21 22.64
C ARG A 482 -7.55 44.83 22.59
N LEU A 483 -8.32 43.78 22.90
CA LEU A 483 -7.83 42.41 22.84
C LEU A 483 -7.47 42.00 21.40
N LEU A 484 -8.24 42.43 20.40
CA LEU A 484 -7.94 42.20 18.99
C LEU A 484 -6.60 42.83 18.58
N LYS A 485 -6.31 44.06 19.05
CA LYS A 485 -5.02 44.74 18.82
C LYS A 485 -3.85 43.97 19.45
N ALA A 486 -4.03 43.45 20.67
CA ALA A 486 -3.02 42.61 21.32
C ALA A 486 -2.79 41.31 20.53
N LEU A 487 -3.86 40.63 20.09
CA LEU A 487 -3.78 39.42 19.27
C LEU A 487 -3.11 39.65 17.91
N PHE A 488 -3.36 40.80 17.29
CA PHE A 488 -2.69 41.20 16.06
C PHE A 488 -1.16 41.30 16.25
N LEU A 489 -0.70 41.95 17.34
CA LEU A 489 0.74 42.09 17.62
C LEU A 489 1.43 40.74 17.79
N VAL A 490 0.78 39.77 18.45
CA VAL A 490 1.38 38.45 18.73
C VAL A 490 1.13 37.40 17.65
N LYS A 491 0.39 37.71 16.57
CA LYS A 491 -0.04 36.75 15.54
C LYS A 491 1.09 35.87 15.01
N TYR A 492 2.23 36.47 14.68
CA TYR A 492 3.36 35.75 14.09
C TYR A 492 4.44 35.35 15.12
N VAL A 493 4.21 35.59 16.41
CA VAL A 493 5.17 35.29 17.48
C VAL A 493 4.96 33.86 17.97
N LYS A 494 5.60 32.89 17.32
CA LYS A 494 5.44 31.44 17.62
C LYS A 494 5.81 31.05 19.05
N GLU A 495 6.70 31.82 19.69
CA GLU A 495 7.13 31.58 21.07
C GLU A 495 6.05 31.91 22.11
N PHE A 496 5.07 32.74 21.72
CA PHE A 496 3.98 33.19 22.57
C PHE A 496 2.71 32.38 22.26
N LYS A 497 2.13 31.77 23.29
CA LYS A 497 0.86 31.04 23.16
C LYS A 497 -0.29 31.92 23.62
N PRO A 498 -1.21 32.36 22.74
CA PRO A 498 -2.31 33.25 23.09
C PRO A 498 -3.47 32.50 23.76
N THR A 499 -3.24 32.00 24.97
CA THR A 499 -4.28 31.37 25.81
C THR A 499 -5.05 32.43 26.59
N VAL A 500 -6.25 32.10 27.09
CA VAL A 500 -7.05 33.02 27.95
C VAL A 500 -6.20 33.57 29.09
N ARG A 501 -5.40 32.72 29.74
CA ARG A 501 -4.52 33.11 30.84
C ARG A 501 -3.44 34.11 30.41
N ASN A 502 -2.76 33.84 29.30
CA ASN A 502 -1.68 34.70 28.80
C ASN A 502 -2.22 36.02 28.26
N LEU A 503 -3.42 36.02 27.67
CA LEU A 503 -4.12 37.23 27.26
C LEU A 503 -4.53 38.09 28.46
N CYS A 504 -4.93 37.49 29.59
CA CYS A 504 -5.12 38.25 30.82
C CYS A 504 -3.85 38.97 31.27
N VAL A 505 -2.66 38.34 31.11
CA VAL A 505 -1.37 39.00 31.41
C VAL A 505 -1.15 40.21 30.51
N LEU A 506 -1.45 40.10 29.20
CA LEU A 506 -1.29 41.21 28.25
C LEU A 506 -2.23 42.39 28.53
N MET A 507 -3.41 42.09 29.09
CA MET A 507 -4.49 43.04 29.33
C MET A 507 -4.58 43.57 30.77
N LEU A 508 -3.66 43.17 31.65
CA LEU A 508 -3.62 43.60 33.04
C LEU A 508 -3.21 45.08 33.15
N ASP A 509 -4.11 45.93 33.64
CA ASP A 509 -3.93 47.40 33.68
C ASP A 509 -3.62 47.96 35.08
N ALA A 510 -3.74 47.15 36.13
CA ALA A 510 -3.38 47.53 37.51
C ALA A 510 -3.03 46.30 38.38
N PHE A 511 -2.26 46.50 39.45
CA PHE A 511 -1.85 45.39 40.35
C PHE A 511 -3.00 44.86 41.23
N ASP A 512 -4.01 45.67 41.50
CA ASP A 512 -5.17 45.39 42.36
C ASP A 512 -6.41 44.91 41.59
N GLN A 513 -6.27 44.67 40.28
CA GLN A 513 -7.36 44.21 39.42
C GLN A 513 -7.83 42.79 39.79
N ASP A 514 -9.14 42.58 39.80
CA ASP A 514 -9.78 41.27 40.01
C ASP A 514 -9.50 40.35 38.80
N LEU A 515 -8.58 39.39 38.99
CA LEU A 515 -8.16 38.44 37.96
C LEU A 515 -9.31 37.54 37.45
N PRO A 516 -10.15 36.93 38.32
CA PRO A 516 -11.38 36.26 37.88
C PRO A 516 -12.27 37.13 36.99
N ALA A 517 -12.53 38.39 37.37
CA ALA A 517 -13.38 39.28 36.57
C ALA A 517 -12.73 39.63 35.23
N LEU A 518 -11.41 39.86 35.20
CA LEU A 518 -10.66 40.08 33.95
C LEU A 518 -10.74 38.86 33.03
N ARG A 519 -10.61 37.66 33.59
CA ARG A 519 -10.73 36.39 32.84
C ARG A 519 -12.09 36.27 32.16
N THR A 520 -13.19 36.55 32.87
CA THR A 520 -14.53 36.53 32.29
C THR A 520 -14.66 37.53 31.14
N LYS A 521 -14.15 38.76 31.29
CA LYS A 521 -14.14 39.77 30.22
C LYS A 521 -13.35 39.32 28.99
N VAL A 522 -12.21 38.64 29.19
CA VAL A 522 -11.40 38.07 28.10
C VAL A 522 -12.17 36.96 27.39
N GLU A 523 -12.80 36.04 28.12
CA GLU A 523 -13.59 34.95 27.53
C GLU A 523 -14.80 35.49 26.71
N GLU A 524 -15.52 36.48 27.23
CA GLU A 524 -16.62 37.15 26.51
C GLU A 524 -16.14 37.86 25.23
N ALA A 525 -15.02 38.58 25.31
CA ALA A 525 -14.43 39.26 24.16
C ALA A 525 -13.95 38.28 23.10
N LEU A 526 -13.29 37.19 23.49
CA LEU A 526 -12.84 36.14 22.55
C LEU A 526 -14.03 35.47 21.86
N SER A 527 -15.10 35.15 22.60
CA SER A 527 -16.31 34.58 22.02
C SER A 527 -16.94 35.51 20.97
N LEU A 528 -16.98 36.82 21.24
CA LEU A 528 -17.50 37.81 20.29
C LEU A 528 -16.63 37.92 19.04
N LEU A 529 -15.30 37.99 19.20
CA LEU A 529 -14.35 38.08 18.09
C LEU A 529 -14.35 36.81 17.23
N GLU A 530 -14.51 35.63 17.84
CA GLU A 530 -14.60 34.34 17.13
C GLU A 530 -15.90 34.25 16.33
N GLN A 531 -17.03 34.69 16.92
CA GLN A 531 -18.32 34.73 16.25
C GLN A 531 -18.30 35.65 15.02
N GLN A 532 -17.65 36.81 15.12
CA GLN A 532 -17.48 37.75 14.00
C GLN A 532 -16.31 37.40 13.07
N THR A 533 -15.63 36.26 13.28
CA THR A 533 -14.51 35.77 12.44
C THR A 533 -13.34 36.76 12.36
N TYR A 534 -13.10 37.54 13.41
CA TYR A 534 -11.86 38.32 13.53
C TYR A 534 -10.68 37.46 14.01
N ILE A 535 -10.99 36.41 14.75
CA ILE A 535 -10.01 35.46 15.31
C ILE A 535 -10.47 34.03 15.06
N GLN A 536 -9.53 33.10 15.12
CA GLN A 536 -9.79 31.67 15.14
C GLN A 536 -9.34 31.06 16.46
N ARG A 537 -9.99 29.97 16.84
CA ARG A 537 -9.60 29.17 17.99
C ARG A 537 -8.98 27.85 17.52
N ASN A 538 -7.75 27.59 17.94
CA ASN A 538 -7.09 26.30 17.78
C ASN A 538 -6.86 25.65 19.16
N GLY A 539 -7.88 24.96 19.67
CA GLY A 539 -7.86 24.40 21.03
C GLY A 539 -8.05 25.47 22.09
N ASP A 540 -7.00 25.70 22.87
CA ASP A 540 -6.97 26.71 23.92
C ASP A 540 -6.25 28.01 23.49
N GLN A 541 -5.80 28.07 22.24
CA GLN A 541 -5.08 29.21 21.66
C GLN A 541 -6.00 29.99 20.71
N TYR A 542 -5.89 31.31 20.74
CA TYR A 542 -6.66 32.23 19.93
C TYR A 542 -5.75 33.04 19.02
N GLU A 543 -6.01 33.04 17.72
CA GLU A 543 -5.15 33.69 16.73
C GLU A 543 -5.94 34.73 15.93
N TYR A 544 -5.33 35.89 15.70
CA TYR A 544 -5.86 36.90 14.78
C TYR A 544 -5.91 36.37 13.35
N LEU A 545 -6.98 36.62 12.61
CA LEU A 545 -7.13 36.25 11.20
C LEU A 545 -6.81 37.44 10.27
N THR A 546 -5.93 37.26 9.29
CA THR A 546 -5.75 38.25 8.19
C THR A 546 -6.96 38.26 7.26
N ASP A 547 -7.13 39.28 6.43
CA ASP A 547 -8.29 39.34 5.51
C ASP A 547 -8.38 38.10 4.60
N GLU A 548 -7.25 37.64 4.04
CA GLU A 548 -7.18 36.40 3.24
C GLU A 548 -7.56 35.16 4.06
N GLU A 549 -7.10 35.07 5.31
CA GLU A 549 -7.45 33.96 6.21
C GLU A 549 -8.90 34.04 6.68
N LYS A 550 -9.47 35.24 6.84
CA LYS A 550 -10.89 35.46 7.16
C LYS A 550 -11.76 34.99 6.01
N ASP A 551 -11.41 35.33 4.78
CA ASP A 551 -12.13 34.88 3.58
C ASP A 551 -12.12 33.35 3.53
N VAL A 552 -10.95 32.73 3.67
CA VAL A 552 -10.82 31.26 3.74
C VAL A 552 -11.60 30.66 4.91
N GLU A 553 -11.55 31.27 6.11
CA GLU A 553 -12.27 30.78 7.28
C GLU A 553 -13.80 30.90 7.12
N GLN A 554 -14.28 31.99 6.51
CA GLN A 554 -15.69 32.16 6.18
C GLN A 554 -16.15 31.15 5.12
N GLU A 555 -15.35 30.91 4.08
CA GLU A 555 -15.63 29.89 3.08
C GLU A 555 -15.65 28.47 3.69
N ILE A 556 -14.72 28.16 4.60
CA ILE A 556 -14.76 26.90 5.37
C ILE A 556 -16.05 26.83 6.19
N LYS A 557 -16.44 27.88 6.94
CA LYS A 557 -17.69 27.91 7.72
C LYS A 557 -18.93 27.76 6.85
N ASN A 558 -18.92 28.31 5.63
CA ASN A 558 -20.01 28.22 4.66
C ASN A 558 -20.00 26.92 3.84
N THR A 559 -18.99 26.07 4.00
CA THR A 559 -18.94 24.77 3.31
C THR A 559 -20.05 23.87 3.84
N GLU A 560 -20.93 23.45 2.94
CA GLU A 560 -22.00 22.50 3.25
C GLU A 560 -21.41 21.09 3.42
N VAL A 561 -21.71 20.47 4.56
CA VAL A 561 -21.32 19.10 4.90
C VAL A 561 -22.59 18.34 5.24
N GLU A 562 -22.77 17.17 4.65
CA GLU A 562 -23.91 16.32 4.94
C GLU A 562 -23.77 15.72 6.35
N SER A 563 -24.90 15.55 7.05
CA SER A 563 -24.89 14.94 8.39
C SER A 563 -24.37 13.49 8.37
N SER A 564 -24.56 12.79 7.24
CA SER A 564 -23.98 11.48 6.94
C SER A 564 -22.45 11.48 6.98
N ASP A 565 -21.79 12.49 6.40
CA ASP A 565 -20.32 12.59 6.40
C ASP A 565 -19.75 12.77 7.81
N VAL A 566 -20.48 13.48 8.67
CA VAL A 566 -20.10 13.69 10.08
C VAL A 566 -20.29 12.40 10.89
N ALA A 567 -21.40 11.70 10.67
CA ALA A 567 -21.67 10.40 11.29
C ALA A 567 -20.65 9.34 10.85
N ASP A 568 -20.32 9.28 9.57
CA ASP A 568 -19.31 8.36 9.03
C ASP A 568 -17.92 8.63 9.62
N GLU A 569 -17.58 9.90 9.93
CA GLU A 569 -16.33 10.22 10.60
C GLU A 569 -16.32 9.80 12.07
N LEU A 570 -17.43 10.03 12.78
CA LEU A 570 -17.58 9.56 14.14
C LEU A 570 -17.51 8.01 14.20
N GLU A 571 -18.15 7.30 13.28
CA GLU A 571 -18.08 5.83 13.16
C GLU A 571 -16.63 5.36 13.06
N LYS A 572 -15.83 5.96 12.17
CA LYS A 572 -14.41 5.66 12.03
C LYS A 572 -13.67 5.90 13.34
N ILE A 573 -13.87 7.05 13.99
CA ILE A 573 -13.21 7.36 15.27
C ILE A 573 -13.56 6.30 16.32
N VAL A 574 -14.83 5.92 16.44
CA VAL A 574 -15.28 4.96 17.45
C VAL A 574 -14.76 3.55 17.16
N PHE A 575 -15.01 3.00 15.97
CA PHE A 575 -14.71 1.60 15.68
C PHE A 575 -13.24 1.37 15.31
N ASP A 576 -12.61 2.25 14.52
CA ASP A 576 -11.24 2.05 14.06
C ASP A 576 -10.19 2.55 15.07
N PHE A 577 -10.48 3.61 15.85
CA PHE A 577 -9.51 4.17 16.81
C PHE A 577 -9.76 3.79 18.27
N VAL A 578 -11.01 3.75 18.73
CA VAL A 578 -11.31 3.42 20.14
C VAL A 578 -11.44 1.91 20.34
N ILE A 579 -12.30 1.23 19.59
CA ILE A 579 -12.54 -0.22 19.74
C ILE A 579 -11.41 -1.02 19.08
N LYS A 580 -10.93 -0.60 17.90
CA LYS A 580 -9.83 -1.15 17.08
C LYS A 580 -10.04 -2.58 16.55
N GLN A 581 -10.87 -3.38 17.21
CA GLN A 581 -11.06 -4.80 16.95
C GLN A 581 -12.35 -5.05 16.17
N ARG A 582 -12.25 -5.74 15.03
CA ARG A 582 -13.43 -6.17 14.24
C ARG A 582 -14.06 -7.47 14.71
N LYS A 583 -13.36 -8.21 15.57
CA LYS A 583 -13.84 -9.41 16.23
C LYS A 583 -13.46 -9.31 17.71
N ILE A 584 -14.37 -9.68 18.58
CA ILE A 584 -14.15 -9.66 20.02
C ILE A 584 -13.93 -11.09 20.48
N ARG A 585 -12.79 -11.32 21.14
CA ARG A 585 -12.49 -12.61 21.76
C ARG A 585 -13.30 -12.79 23.04
N TYR A 586 -14.01 -13.90 23.15
CA TYR A 586 -14.77 -14.30 24.34
C TYR A 586 -14.13 -15.55 24.96
N ASP A 587 -13.79 -15.44 26.25
CA ASP A 587 -13.22 -16.51 27.07
C ASP A 587 -14.28 -16.98 28.07
N ALA A 588 -14.85 -18.16 27.86
CA ALA A 588 -15.89 -18.72 28.74
C ALA A 588 -15.33 -19.38 30.03
N GLY A 589 -14.01 -19.39 30.25
CA GLY A 589 -13.36 -20.13 31.33
C GLY A 589 -12.10 -19.46 31.91
N SER A 590 -11.53 -20.05 32.96
CA SER A 590 -10.40 -19.52 33.74
C SER A 590 -9.01 -19.56 33.05
N SER A 591 -8.95 -19.98 31.78
CA SER A 591 -7.70 -20.03 31.00
C SER A 591 -7.62 -18.83 30.06
N GLN A 592 -6.77 -17.85 30.39
CA GLN A 592 -6.69 -16.54 29.73
C GLN A 592 -6.18 -16.55 28.26
N ASN A 593 -5.95 -17.71 27.64
CA ASN A 593 -5.23 -17.80 26.36
C ASN A 593 -5.93 -18.64 25.27
N GLN A 594 -7.19 -19.06 25.45
CA GLN A 594 -7.87 -19.98 24.52
C GLN A 594 -9.30 -19.54 24.16
N GLY A 595 -9.52 -18.23 24.04
CA GLY A 595 -10.82 -17.65 23.71
C GLY A 595 -11.15 -17.65 22.23
N GLN A 596 -12.44 -17.52 21.93
CA GLN A 596 -12.99 -17.55 20.58
C GLN A 596 -13.35 -16.15 20.08
N ASP A 597 -13.06 -15.87 18.81
CA ASP A 597 -13.37 -14.58 18.19
C ASP A 597 -14.82 -14.56 17.61
N TYR A 598 -15.63 -13.60 18.07
CA TYR A 598 -16.99 -13.32 17.56
C TYR A 598 -16.99 -12.04 16.71
N SER A 599 -17.51 -12.14 15.48
CA SER A 599 -17.76 -10.97 14.62
C SER A 599 -19.04 -10.25 15.01
N TYR A 600 -19.05 -8.93 14.87
CA TYR A 600 -20.20 -8.09 15.21
C TYR A 600 -20.48 -7.03 14.14
N SER A 601 -21.74 -6.64 14.01
CA SER A 601 -22.19 -5.52 13.20
C SER A 601 -21.83 -4.20 13.88
N ARG A 602 -21.27 -3.28 13.12
CA ARG A 602 -20.99 -1.91 13.58
C ARG A 602 -22.19 -1.04 13.26
N LYS A 603 -22.87 -0.52 14.27
CA LYS A 603 -23.97 0.41 14.11
C LYS A 603 -23.66 1.73 14.81
N LEU A 604 -23.97 2.83 14.14
CA LEU A 604 -23.97 4.17 14.71
C LEU A 604 -25.35 4.74 14.46
N ASP A 605 -26.05 5.17 15.51
CA ASP A 605 -27.39 5.75 15.42
C ASP A 605 -28.37 4.87 14.61
N ASP A 606 -28.41 3.57 14.91
CA ASP A 606 -29.19 2.54 14.21
C ASP A 606 -28.78 2.25 12.74
N ARG A 607 -27.86 3.02 12.16
CA ARG A 607 -27.35 2.79 10.80
C ARG A 607 -26.26 1.73 10.80
N LEU A 608 -26.37 0.73 9.92
CA LEU A 608 -25.37 -0.33 9.74
C LEU A 608 -24.18 0.13 8.89
N HIS A 609 -22.97 -0.10 9.39
CA HIS A 609 -21.71 0.20 8.70
C HIS A 609 -20.89 -1.06 8.43
N GLY A 610 -20.94 -1.54 7.19
CA GLY A 610 -20.20 -2.72 6.72
C GLY A 610 -21.09 -3.97 6.64
N ARG A 611 -20.54 -5.14 7.00
CA ARG A 611 -21.25 -6.41 6.90
C ARG A 611 -22.14 -6.64 8.12
N GLU A 612 -23.33 -7.15 7.88
CA GLU A 612 -24.27 -7.55 8.92
C GLU A 612 -23.90 -8.92 9.53
N TYR A 613 -23.91 -8.97 10.85
CA TYR A 613 -23.72 -10.11 11.72
C TYR A 613 -24.84 -10.16 12.77
N GLU A 614 -25.00 -11.32 13.41
CA GLU A 614 -26.09 -11.59 14.35
C GLU A 614 -26.02 -10.81 15.67
N LEU A 615 -24.80 -10.46 16.12
CA LEU A 615 -24.55 -9.56 17.25
C LEU A 615 -24.16 -8.19 16.73
N SER A 616 -24.62 -7.12 17.38
CA SER A 616 -24.26 -5.75 17.00
C SER A 616 -23.75 -4.93 18.16
N ILE A 617 -22.85 -3.99 17.89
CA ILE A 617 -22.54 -2.88 18.79
C ILE A 617 -23.15 -1.64 18.15
N ASN A 618 -24.13 -1.06 18.82
CA ASN A 618 -24.85 0.13 18.39
C ASN A 618 -24.48 1.31 19.28
N VAL A 619 -23.71 2.22 18.71
CA VAL A 619 -23.27 3.43 19.41
C VAL A 619 -24.31 4.50 19.13
N ILE A 620 -24.99 4.94 20.18
CA ILE A 620 -25.95 6.04 20.11
C ILE A 620 -25.17 7.31 20.42
N SER A 621 -24.94 8.09 19.38
CA SER A 621 -24.22 9.34 19.44
C SER A 621 -25.13 10.47 19.93
N PRO A 622 -24.56 11.64 20.27
CA PRO A 622 -25.35 12.84 20.56
C PRO A 622 -26.22 13.35 19.39
N PHE A 623 -26.04 12.80 18.17
CA PHE A 623 -26.79 13.17 16.97
C PHE A 623 -28.11 12.40 16.81
N HIS A 624 -28.34 11.38 17.64
CA HIS A 624 -29.53 10.54 17.52
C HIS A 624 -30.81 11.30 17.92
N GLU A 625 -31.90 11.08 17.18
CA GLU A 625 -33.20 11.76 17.34
C GLU A 625 -33.79 11.61 18.77
N HIS A 626 -33.40 10.55 19.47
CA HIS A 626 -33.88 10.21 20.81
C HIS A 626 -32.81 10.21 21.89
N THR A 627 -31.67 10.89 21.69
CA THR A 627 -30.56 10.97 22.66
C THR A 627 -31.03 11.38 24.07
N ASP A 628 -31.92 12.36 24.15
CA ASP A 628 -32.41 12.89 25.44
C ASP A 628 -33.55 12.05 26.06
N ASN A 629 -34.06 11.04 25.35
CA ASN A 629 -35.14 10.17 25.81
C ASN A 629 -34.63 8.77 26.16
N GLU A 630 -33.93 8.68 27.30
CA GLU A 630 -33.31 7.44 27.78
C GLU A 630 -34.33 6.29 27.93
N GLN A 631 -35.59 6.57 28.29
CA GLN A 631 -36.65 5.55 28.40
C GLN A 631 -36.97 4.90 27.06
N MET A 632 -37.00 5.69 25.98
CA MET A 632 -37.24 5.17 24.64
C MET A 632 -36.07 4.31 24.15
N LEU A 633 -34.84 4.73 24.42
CA LEU A 633 -33.63 3.95 24.08
C LEU A 633 -33.55 2.63 24.87
N ARG A 634 -33.96 2.63 26.14
CA ARG A 634 -34.11 1.38 26.93
C ARG A 634 -35.18 0.45 26.36
N THR A 635 -36.30 1.02 25.93
CA THR A 635 -37.39 0.26 25.29
C THR A 635 -36.90 -0.35 23.97
N ALA A 636 -36.18 0.43 23.14
CA ALA A 636 -35.58 -0.06 21.90
C ALA A 636 -34.55 -1.18 22.15
N SER A 637 -33.70 -1.03 23.16
CA SER A 637 -32.75 -2.06 23.60
C SER A 637 -33.45 -3.35 24.06
N THR A 638 -34.67 -3.26 24.59
CA THR A 638 -35.47 -4.43 24.99
C THR A 638 -35.94 -5.23 23.78
N TYR A 639 -36.37 -4.57 22.71
CA TYR A 639 -36.79 -5.23 21.46
C TYR A 639 -35.60 -5.71 20.62
N LYS A 640 -34.46 -5.03 20.70
CA LYS A 640 -33.19 -5.38 20.03
C LYS A 640 -32.21 -6.02 21.03
N ALA A 641 -32.62 -7.13 21.65
CA ALA A 641 -31.85 -7.80 22.71
C ALA A 641 -30.46 -8.32 22.28
N ASP A 642 -30.21 -8.35 20.97
CA ASP A 642 -28.98 -8.85 20.35
C ASP A 642 -27.97 -7.73 20.01
N GLU A 643 -28.24 -6.52 20.50
CA GLU A 643 -27.39 -5.36 20.30
C GLU A 643 -26.90 -4.81 21.65
N LEU A 644 -25.61 -4.50 21.71
CA LEU A 644 -25.04 -3.70 22.80
C LEU A 644 -25.24 -2.23 22.46
N PHE A 645 -26.08 -1.55 23.22
CA PHE A 645 -26.30 -0.11 23.11
C PHE A 645 -25.25 0.63 23.93
N VAL A 646 -24.46 1.48 23.27
CA VAL A 646 -23.45 2.35 23.89
C VAL A 646 -23.96 3.78 23.83
N LEU A 647 -24.50 4.28 24.93
CA LEU A 647 -25.07 5.62 25.02
C LEU A 647 -23.99 6.64 25.36
N MET A 648 -23.57 7.44 24.39
CA MET A 648 -22.62 8.53 24.62
C MET A 648 -23.30 9.69 25.37
N PRO A 649 -22.63 10.31 26.36
CA PRO A 649 -23.17 11.51 26.99
C PRO A 649 -23.14 12.69 26.01
N SER A 650 -24.12 13.58 26.12
CA SER A 650 -24.22 14.78 25.28
C SER A 650 -23.02 15.71 25.49
N ASP A 651 -22.37 16.11 24.39
CA ASP A 651 -21.25 17.05 24.38
C ASP A 651 -21.37 17.98 23.17
N GLU A 652 -21.83 19.22 23.40
CA GLU A 652 -21.98 20.22 22.34
C GLU A 652 -20.66 20.55 21.62
N ARG A 653 -19.51 20.40 22.30
CA ARG A 653 -18.20 20.72 21.71
C ARG A 653 -17.82 19.67 20.66
N LEU A 654 -18.06 18.39 20.95
CA LEU A 654 -17.77 17.31 20.01
C LEU A 654 -18.46 17.54 18.66
N VAL A 655 -19.72 17.96 18.70
CA VAL A 655 -20.53 18.24 17.50
C VAL A 655 -19.92 19.36 16.66
N ARG A 656 -19.63 20.50 17.29
CA ARG A 656 -19.07 21.66 16.59
C ARG A 656 -17.70 21.35 16.00
N ASP A 657 -16.85 20.66 16.75
CA ASP A 657 -15.48 20.35 16.33
C ASP A 657 -15.44 19.29 15.22
N LEU A 658 -16.30 18.27 15.24
CA LEU A 658 -16.44 17.29 14.15
C LEU A 658 -16.95 17.94 12.86
N LEU A 659 -17.96 18.80 12.98
CA LEU A 659 -18.52 19.50 11.83
C LEU A 659 -17.49 20.45 11.20
N MET A 660 -16.75 21.19 12.03
CA MET A 660 -15.66 22.06 11.57
C MET A 660 -14.50 21.25 10.97
N PHE A 661 -14.19 20.07 11.52
CA PHE A 661 -13.19 19.16 10.97
C PHE A 661 -13.55 18.72 9.54
N LYS A 662 -14.79 18.27 9.32
CA LYS A 662 -15.26 17.85 7.99
C LYS A 662 -15.37 19.00 7.01
N ARG A 663 -15.84 20.17 7.46
CA ARG A 663 -15.85 21.40 6.63
C ARG A 663 -14.45 21.74 6.13
N THR A 664 -13.49 21.76 7.04
CA THR A 664 -12.09 22.07 6.74
C THR A 664 -11.48 21.03 5.78
N GLU A 665 -11.71 19.74 6.03
CA GLU A 665 -11.22 18.65 5.18
C GLU A 665 -11.78 18.75 3.74
N LYS A 666 -13.11 18.93 3.63
CA LYS A 666 -13.81 19.05 2.34
C LYS A 666 -13.33 20.27 1.55
N TYR A 667 -13.23 21.43 2.21
CA TYR A 667 -12.78 22.67 1.60
C TYR A 667 -11.31 22.59 1.12
N ILE A 668 -10.39 22.06 1.94
CA ILE A 668 -8.98 21.88 1.55
C ILE A 668 -8.89 20.96 0.33
N LYS A 669 -9.60 19.83 0.33
CA LYS A 669 -9.58 18.86 -0.77
C LYS A 669 -10.07 19.47 -2.09
N GLN A 670 -11.03 20.40 -2.04
CA GLN A 670 -11.55 21.09 -3.22
C GLN A 670 -10.62 22.19 -3.73
N ASN A 671 -9.97 22.95 -2.84
CA ASN A 671 -9.29 24.20 -3.21
C ASN A 671 -7.75 24.08 -3.35
N ILE A 672 -7.11 23.06 -2.75
CA ILE A 672 -5.64 22.96 -2.72
C ILE A 672 -5.00 22.78 -4.11
N SER A 673 -5.73 22.16 -5.05
CA SER A 673 -5.26 21.95 -6.42
C SER A 673 -5.75 23.02 -7.40
N VAL A 674 -6.75 23.81 -7.02
CA VAL A 674 -7.42 24.79 -7.90
C VAL A 674 -6.81 26.19 -7.76
N THR A 675 -6.36 26.57 -6.57
CA THR A 675 -5.85 27.93 -6.34
C THR A 675 -4.44 28.12 -6.91
N GLN A 676 -4.23 29.22 -7.65
CA GLN A 676 -2.93 29.61 -8.18
C GLN A 676 -2.19 30.62 -7.28
N GLN A 677 -2.87 31.19 -6.29
CA GLN A 677 -2.27 32.15 -5.36
C GLN A 677 -1.45 31.42 -4.29
N GLU A 678 -0.16 31.73 -4.22
CA GLU A 678 0.76 31.06 -3.28
C GLU A 678 0.41 31.36 -1.81
N ALA A 679 -0.08 32.57 -1.50
CA ALA A 679 -0.53 32.95 -0.16
C ALA A 679 -1.68 32.05 0.33
N VAL A 680 -2.73 31.89 -0.48
CA VAL A 680 -3.87 31.01 -0.16
C VAL A 680 -3.42 29.55 -0.04
N LYS A 681 -2.49 29.09 -0.89
CA LYS A 681 -1.95 27.73 -0.80
C LYS A 681 -1.20 27.49 0.51
N ARG A 682 -0.43 28.47 1.00
CA ARG A 682 0.21 28.40 2.34
C ARG A 682 -0.85 28.32 3.45
N ILE A 683 -1.87 29.18 3.39
CA ILE A 683 -2.99 29.16 4.35
C ILE A 683 -3.68 27.79 4.38
N LEU A 684 -3.99 27.20 3.21
CA LEU A 684 -4.62 25.87 3.12
C LEU A 684 -3.75 24.76 3.73
N ASN A 685 -2.43 24.80 3.54
CA ASN A 685 -1.51 23.85 4.15
C ASN A 685 -1.49 23.99 5.69
N ASP A 686 -1.45 25.23 6.19
CA ASP A 686 -1.48 25.52 7.62
C ASP A 686 -2.81 25.07 8.24
N LYS A 687 -3.94 25.34 7.58
CA LYS A 687 -5.27 24.82 7.97
C LYS A 687 -5.28 23.29 7.98
N GLY A 688 -4.62 22.66 7.01
CA GLY A 688 -4.47 21.20 6.96
C GLY A 688 -3.71 20.64 8.16
N PHE A 689 -2.64 21.31 8.59
CA PHE A 689 -1.90 20.94 9.80
C PHE A 689 -2.77 21.10 11.05
N GLN A 690 -3.42 22.25 11.22
CA GLN A 690 -4.34 22.50 12.33
C GLN A 690 -5.49 21.49 12.37
N ASN A 691 -6.00 21.06 11.20
CA ASN A 691 -7.07 20.08 11.14
C ASN A 691 -6.64 18.68 11.61
N ARG A 692 -5.37 18.30 11.40
CA ARG A 692 -4.81 17.05 11.96
C ARG A 692 -4.68 17.11 13.48
N GLU A 693 -4.30 18.26 14.03
CA GLU A 693 -4.29 18.45 15.49
C GLU A 693 -5.71 18.42 16.08
N ARG A 694 -6.69 18.99 15.37
CA ARG A 694 -8.11 18.87 15.72
C ARG A 694 -8.57 17.41 15.72
N GLU A 695 -8.21 16.63 14.71
CA GLU A 695 -8.51 15.20 14.63
C GLU A 695 -7.94 14.42 15.83
N ALA A 696 -6.68 14.67 16.19
CA ALA A 696 -6.05 14.01 17.33
C ALA A 696 -6.78 14.29 18.66
N ARG A 697 -7.23 15.55 18.87
CA ARG A 697 -8.04 15.93 20.04
C ARG A 697 -9.43 15.31 20.00
N LEU A 698 -10.09 15.30 18.85
CA LEU A 698 -11.39 14.65 18.67
C LEU A 698 -11.32 13.16 19.05
N ARG A 699 -10.26 12.45 18.64
CA ARG A 699 -10.04 11.05 19.03
C ARG A 699 -9.94 10.88 20.55
N GLN A 700 -9.18 11.74 21.24
CA GLN A 700 -9.08 11.71 22.71
C GLN A 700 -10.40 12.04 23.41
N GLN A 701 -11.16 13.01 22.87
CA GLN A 701 -12.46 13.40 23.41
C GLN A 701 -13.47 12.26 23.26
N VAL A 702 -13.57 11.64 22.07
CA VAL A 702 -14.45 10.48 21.84
C VAL A 702 -14.06 9.30 22.73
N GLN A 703 -12.77 9.03 22.91
CA GLN A 703 -12.29 8.01 23.85
C GLN A 703 -12.77 8.28 25.28
N THR A 704 -12.71 9.54 25.73
CA THR A 704 -13.18 9.94 27.06
C THR A 704 -14.70 9.81 27.21
N LEU A 705 -15.46 10.18 26.17
CA LEU A 705 -16.93 10.09 26.18
C LEU A 705 -17.40 8.63 26.17
N ILE A 706 -16.74 7.76 25.41
CA ILE A 706 -17.01 6.31 25.44
C ILE A 706 -16.69 5.73 26.81
N GLY A 707 -15.60 6.14 27.45
CA GLY A 707 -15.30 5.72 28.83
C GLY A 707 -16.40 6.06 29.84
N LYS A 708 -17.15 7.14 29.60
CA LYS A 708 -18.27 7.61 30.43
C LYS A 708 -19.66 7.12 29.95
N SER A 709 -19.71 6.34 28.89
CA SER A 709 -20.97 5.88 28.29
C SER A 709 -21.72 4.88 29.17
N LYS A 710 -23.06 4.92 29.09
CA LYS A 710 -23.93 3.88 29.67
C LYS A 710 -24.07 2.74 28.67
N LEU A 711 -23.98 1.51 29.17
CA LEU A 711 -24.10 0.29 28.37
C LEU A 711 -25.45 -0.37 28.66
N LEU A 712 -26.23 -0.66 27.62
CA LEU A 712 -27.55 -1.29 27.73
C LEU A 712 -27.61 -2.57 26.90
N ILE A 713 -28.20 -3.63 27.47
CA ILE A 713 -28.52 -4.88 26.76
C ILE A 713 -29.90 -5.34 27.22
N GLY A 714 -30.84 -5.52 26.29
CA GLY A 714 -32.19 -5.99 26.63
C GLY A 714 -32.93 -5.05 27.60
N GLY A 715 -32.62 -3.75 27.58
CA GLY A 715 -33.19 -2.74 28.48
C GLY A 715 -32.54 -2.63 29.87
N ALA A 716 -31.61 -3.51 30.24
CA ALA A 716 -30.90 -3.48 31.52
C ALA A 716 -29.50 -2.83 31.41
N ASP A 717 -29.09 -2.13 32.46
CA ASP A 717 -27.75 -1.53 32.57
C ASP A 717 -26.68 -2.62 32.77
N VAL A 718 -25.56 -2.48 32.06
CA VAL A 718 -24.37 -3.32 32.26
C VAL A 718 -23.35 -2.52 33.07
N GLU A 719 -23.23 -2.87 34.35
CA GLU A 719 -22.24 -2.26 35.24
C GLU A 719 -20.86 -2.87 34.98
N VAL A 720 -20.00 -2.09 34.32
CA VAL A 720 -18.57 -2.41 34.18
C VAL A 720 -17.78 -1.38 34.99
N ALA A 721 -16.79 -1.85 35.77
CA ALA A 721 -15.90 -0.99 36.55
C ALA A 721 -15.18 0.06 35.68
N ASN A 722 -14.69 1.13 36.31
CA ASN A 722 -13.92 2.17 35.62
C ASN A 722 -12.61 1.60 35.08
N GLU A 723 -12.64 1.22 33.81
CA GLU A 723 -11.52 0.65 33.05
C GLU A 723 -11.32 1.43 31.76
N ASP A 724 -10.26 1.08 31.02
CA ASP A 724 -10.01 1.61 29.68
C ASP A 724 -11.27 1.47 28.77
N PRO A 725 -11.62 2.50 27.97
CA PRO A 725 -12.83 2.51 27.14
C PRO A 725 -12.97 1.28 26.21
N GLN A 726 -11.85 0.75 25.70
CA GLN A 726 -11.85 -0.44 24.85
C GLN A 726 -12.24 -1.68 25.65
N THR A 727 -11.65 -1.88 26.83
CA THR A 727 -11.95 -3.02 27.71
C THR A 727 -13.40 -2.97 28.20
N ARG A 728 -13.93 -1.76 28.47
CA ARG A 728 -15.32 -1.56 28.88
C ARG A 728 -16.31 -2.06 27.83
N ILE A 729 -16.10 -1.70 26.56
CA ILE A 729 -16.94 -2.19 25.45
C ILE A 729 -16.80 -3.70 25.27
N ILE A 730 -15.59 -4.25 25.35
CA ILE A 730 -15.33 -5.69 25.21
C ILE A 730 -16.09 -6.48 26.29
N ARG A 731 -16.06 -6.03 27.55
CA ARG A 731 -16.82 -6.67 28.65
C ARG A 731 -18.32 -6.53 28.49
N GLY A 732 -18.80 -5.36 28.04
CA GLY A 732 -20.20 -5.19 27.67
C GLY A 732 -20.62 -6.18 26.58
N PHE A 733 -19.75 -6.41 25.60
CA PHE A 733 -19.99 -7.38 24.53
C PHE A 733 -19.92 -8.83 25.03
N HIS A 734 -19.09 -9.16 26.02
CA HIS A 734 -19.10 -10.47 26.68
C HIS A 734 -20.44 -10.77 27.34
N GLU A 735 -21.02 -9.79 28.04
CA GLU A 735 -22.35 -9.91 28.61
C GLU A 735 -23.41 -10.11 27.50
N LEU A 736 -23.27 -9.41 26.36
CA LEU A 736 -24.15 -9.60 25.20
C LEU A 736 -24.07 -11.03 24.66
N ILE A 737 -22.87 -11.58 24.45
CA ILE A 737 -22.67 -12.96 24.01
C ILE A 737 -23.37 -13.93 24.96
N SER A 738 -23.21 -13.73 26.27
CA SER A 738 -23.79 -14.62 27.29
C SER A 738 -25.33 -14.62 27.29
N ARG A 739 -25.97 -13.50 26.92
CA ARG A 739 -27.42 -13.34 26.85
C ARG A 739 -28.00 -13.75 25.51
N ALA A 740 -27.33 -13.40 24.41
CA ALA A 740 -27.73 -13.74 23.06
C ALA A 740 -27.56 -15.25 22.78
N TYR A 741 -26.56 -15.89 23.39
CA TYR A 741 -26.30 -17.32 23.26
C TYR A 741 -26.41 -18.08 24.59
N PRO A 742 -27.62 -18.27 25.16
CA PRO A 742 -27.79 -18.97 26.44
C PRO A 742 -27.22 -20.39 26.46
N ASN A 743 -27.30 -21.09 25.32
CA ASN A 743 -26.86 -22.48 25.19
C ASN A 743 -25.35 -22.63 24.98
N LEU A 744 -24.58 -21.53 24.94
CA LEU A 744 -23.12 -21.59 24.90
C LEU A 744 -22.53 -22.28 26.16
N ARG A 745 -23.25 -22.19 27.29
CA ARG A 745 -22.89 -22.85 28.56
C ARG A 745 -22.84 -24.38 28.47
N MET A 746 -23.53 -24.98 27.49
CA MET A 746 -23.53 -26.43 27.26
C MET A 746 -22.13 -26.98 26.93
N LEU A 747 -21.22 -26.14 26.44
CA LEU A 747 -19.81 -26.49 26.18
C LEU A 747 -18.95 -26.56 27.46
N ARG A 748 -19.53 -26.26 28.64
CA ARG A 748 -18.90 -26.37 29.97
C ARG A 748 -17.54 -25.66 30.13
N GLY A 749 -17.28 -24.63 29.32
CA GLY A 749 -16.03 -23.86 29.37
C GLY A 749 -14.81 -24.59 28.81
N VAL A 750 -15.00 -25.70 28.08
CA VAL A 750 -13.92 -26.41 27.37
C VAL A 750 -13.60 -25.66 26.08
N SER A 751 -12.36 -25.20 25.93
CA SER A 751 -11.86 -24.65 24.67
C SER A 751 -11.51 -25.78 23.72
N TYR A 752 -12.06 -25.75 22.52
CA TYR A 752 -11.85 -26.74 21.46
C TYR A 752 -11.04 -26.08 20.35
N THR A 753 -10.01 -26.76 19.85
CA THR A 753 -9.26 -26.34 18.67
C THR A 753 -9.43 -27.38 17.56
N GLU A 754 -9.17 -27.00 16.30
CA GLU A 754 -9.24 -27.97 15.19
C GLU A 754 -8.25 -29.13 15.33
N ASN A 755 -7.16 -28.92 16.07
CA ASN A 755 -6.20 -29.98 16.37
C ASN A 755 -6.76 -31.00 17.37
N ASP A 756 -7.78 -30.65 18.14
CA ASP A 756 -8.43 -31.56 19.07
C ASP A 756 -9.38 -32.53 18.37
N ILE A 757 -9.68 -32.35 17.07
CA ILE A 757 -10.54 -33.24 16.30
C ILE A 757 -9.96 -34.67 16.26
N SER A 758 -8.65 -34.81 16.00
CA SER A 758 -7.99 -36.12 16.03
C SER A 758 -8.04 -36.77 17.42
N ASN A 759 -7.84 -35.96 18.48
CA ASN A 759 -7.93 -36.43 19.86
C ASN A 759 -9.36 -36.87 20.23
N CYS A 760 -10.39 -36.19 19.71
CA CYS A 760 -11.79 -36.54 19.92
C CYS A 760 -12.19 -37.81 19.16
N LEU A 761 -11.66 -38.03 17.94
CA LEU A 761 -11.89 -39.25 17.16
C LEU A 761 -11.18 -40.47 17.74
N ASN A 762 -9.97 -40.28 18.28
CA ASN A 762 -9.14 -41.36 18.84
C ASN A 762 -9.44 -41.70 20.31
N ARG A 763 -10.42 -41.04 20.94
CA ARG A 763 -10.92 -41.40 22.27
C ARG A 763 -11.80 -42.65 22.19
N THR A 764 -11.19 -43.78 21.82
CA THR A 764 -11.72 -45.11 22.08
C THR A 764 -11.40 -45.45 23.54
N ASP A 765 -12.38 -45.99 24.25
CA ASP A 765 -12.34 -46.27 25.68
C ASP A 765 -11.02 -46.89 26.16
N ASP A 766 -10.29 -46.14 26.98
CA ASP A 766 -9.26 -46.66 27.85
C ASP A 766 -9.97 -47.40 29.00
N GLY A 767 -10.40 -48.64 28.76
CA GLY A 767 -11.02 -49.44 29.82
C GLY A 767 -11.73 -50.73 29.40
N LEU A 768 -11.21 -51.85 29.90
CA LEU A 768 -11.78 -53.21 29.90
C LEU A 768 -13.14 -53.33 30.65
N PHE A 769 -13.81 -52.22 30.95
CA PHE A 769 -15.12 -52.12 31.61
C PHE A 769 -15.88 -50.90 31.08
N GLY A 770 -16.73 -51.09 30.08
CA GLY A 770 -17.49 -50.00 29.46
C GLY A 770 -18.76 -50.42 28.74
N ASN A 771 -19.43 -51.49 29.20
CA ASN A 771 -20.84 -51.68 28.86
C ASN A 771 -21.66 -50.75 29.76
N ASP A 772 -22.34 -49.79 29.13
CA ASP A 772 -23.29 -48.83 29.68
C ASP A 772 -22.76 -47.74 30.67
N ALA A 773 -23.02 -46.48 30.31
CA ALA A 773 -23.11 -45.30 31.21
C ALA A 773 -21.95 -44.28 31.32
N THR A 774 -21.37 -43.80 30.21
CA THR A 774 -21.03 -42.37 30.14
C THR A 774 -22.22 -41.62 29.52
N ALA A 775 -22.96 -40.89 30.35
CA ALA A 775 -24.06 -40.06 29.85
C ALA A 775 -23.51 -39.05 28.82
N LEU A 776 -24.13 -39.00 27.63
CA LEU A 776 -23.80 -38.02 26.58
C LEU A 776 -23.79 -36.61 27.20
N ALA A 777 -22.79 -35.79 26.85
CA ALA A 777 -22.78 -34.39 27.27
C ALA A 777 -24.01 -33.66 26.70
N GLU A 778 -24.51 -32.63 27.37
CA GLU A 778 -25.68 -31.86 26.91
C GLU A 778 -25.51 -31.37 25.46
N SER A 779 -24.28 -30.96 25.09
CA SER A 779 -23.95 -30.56 23.72
C SER A 779 -24.04 -31.71 22.71
N GLU A 780 -23.61 -32.92 23.09
CA GLU A 780 -23.69 -34.13 22.26
C GLU A 780 -25.14 -34.60 22.09
N GLN A 781 -25.95 -34.51 23.13
CA GLN A 781 -27.37 -34.85 23.09
C GLN A 781 -28.16 -33.96 22.12
N GLU A 782 -27.91 -32.64 22.17
CA GLU A 782 -28.56 -31.67 21.28
C GLU A 782 -28.19 -31.90 19.80
N VAL A 783 -26.90 -32.13 19.51
CA VAL A 783 -26.44 -32.43 18.14
C VAL A 783 -27.06 -33.73 17.63
N LEU A 784 -27.09 -34.78 18.46
CA LEU A 784 -27.69 -36.06 18.11
C LEU A 784 -29.21 -35.93 17.88
N ALA A 785 -29.91 -35.20 18.76
CA ALA A 785 -31.35 -34.96 18.65
C ALA A 785 -31.71 -34.21 17.36
N PHE A 786 -30.91 -33.21 16.96
CA PHE A 786 -31.11 -32.49 15.70
C PHE A 786 -30.95 -33.42 14.48
N ILE A 787 -29.89 -34.22 14.44
CA ILE A 787 -29.65 -35.19 13.35
C ILE A 787 -30.79 -36.23 13.27
N GLN A 788 -31.22 -36.76 14.42
CA GLN A 788 -32.33 -37.71 14.49
C GLN A 788 -33.66 -37.10 14.05
N SER A 789 -33.97 -35.88 14.50
CA SER A 789 -35.20 -35.17 14.14
C SER A 789 -35.28 -34.92 12.63
N ASN A 790 -34.20 -34.45 12.02
CA ASN A 790 -34.16 -34.21 10.56
C ASN A 790 -34.28 -35.50 9.77
N ASN A 791 -33.64 -36.60 10.22
CA ASN A 791 -33.77 -37.90 9.57
C ASN A 791 -35.23 -38.41 9.61
N ARG A 792 -35.91 -38.34 10.77
CA ARG A 792 -37.34 -38.68 10.88
C ARG A 792 -38.23 -37.81 10.01
N GLY A 793 -37.84 -36.56 9.78
CA GLY A 793 -38.53 -35.62 8.89
C GLY A 793 -38.18 -35.73 7.40
N GLY A 794 -37.30 -36.67 7.01
CA GLY A 794 -36.86 -36.83 5.61
C GLY A 794 -35.94 -35.72 5.09
N VAL A 795 -35.36 -34.91 5.98
CA VAL A 795 -34.46 -33.80 5.64
C VAL A 795 -33.00 -34.27 5.70
N ARG A 796 -32.27 -34.11 4.60
CA ARG A 796 -30.83 -34.42 4.52
C ARG A 796 -30.04 -33.45 5.41
N THR A 797 -29.41 -33.96 6.48
CA THR A 797 -28.54 -33.16 7.34
C THR A 797 -27.12 -33.20 6.80
N THR A 798 -26.59 -32.06 6.39
CA THR A 798 -25.18 -31.91 5.97
C THR A 798 -24.36 -31.28 7.08
N LEU A 799 -23.04 -31.48 7.06
CA LEU A 799 -22.14 -30.82 8.02
C LEU A 799 -22.27 -29.29 7.97
N LYS A 800 -22.46 -28.73 6.77
CA LYS A 800 -22.78 -27.30 6.60
C LYS A 800 -24.07 -26.89 7.32
N SER A 801 -25.15 -27.66 7.18
CA SER A 801 -26.43 -27.35 7.86
C SER A 801 -26.33 -27.46 9.38
N LEU A 802 -25.48 -28.38 9.87
CA LEU A 802 -25.19 -28.52 11.30
C LEU A 802 -24.46 -27.28 11.83
N LEU A 803 -23.39 -26.86 11.14
CA LEU A 803 -22.64 -25.65 11.49
C LEU A 803 -23.56 -24.42 11.51
N GLU A 804 -24.35 -24.21 10.47
CA GLU A 804 -25.29 -23.07 10.39
C GLU A 804 -26.34 -23.06 11.52
N LYS A 805 -26.76 -24.23 12.01
CA LYS A 805 -27.74 -24.33 13.11
C LYS A 805 -27.14 -24.00 14.47
N PHE A 806 -25.95 -24.53 14.77
CA PHE A 806 -25.31 -24.39 16.08
C PHE A 806 -24.44 -23.12 16.21
N GLU A 807 -24.04 -22.50 15.09
CA GLU A 807 -23.41 -21.16 15.09
C GLU A 807 -24.41 -20.03 15.39
N ARG A 808 -25.71 -20.25 15.15
CA ARG A 808 -26.78 -19.26 15.34
C ARG A 808 -27.43 -19.35 16.72
N LYS A 809 -28.28 -18.36 17.04
CA LYS A 809 -29.13 -18.40 18.25
C LYS A 809 -30.01 -19.66 18.32
N PRO A 810 -30.16 -20.27 19.51
CA PRO A 810 -29.66 -19.84 20.83
C PRO A 810 -28.26 -20.38 21.23
N TYR A 811 -27.54 -21.06 20.33
CA TYR A 811 -26.31 -21.81 20.68
C TYR A 811 -25.03 -20.98 20.58
N GLY A 812 -24.79 -20.31 19.45
CA GLY A 812 -23.58 -19.48 19.26
C GLY A 812 -22.27 -20.23 19.39
N TRP A 813 -22.27 -21.55 19.15
CA TRP A 813 -21.07 -22.38 19.26
C TRP A 813 -20.13 -22.09 18.10
N TYR A 814 -18.83 -22.13 18.39
CA TYR A 814 -17.83 -21.88 17.38
C TYR A 814 -17.47 -23.13 16.60
N TYR A 815 -16.97 -22.92 15.39
CA TYR A 815 -16.64 -23.95 14.40
C TYR A 815 -15.93 -25.17 15.00
N ALA A 816 -14.83 -24.97 15.73
CA ALA A 816 -14.07 -26.06 16.33
C ALA A 816 -14.85 -26.84 17.40
N ALA A 817 -15.70 -26.18 18.21
CA ALA A 817 -16.54 -26.87 19.20
C ALA A 817 -17.59 -27.78 18.54
N ILE A 818 -18.23 -27.31 17.46
CA ILE A 818 -19.23 -28.10 16.73
C ILE A 818 -18.58 -29.34 16.12
N LEU A 819 -17.41 -29.17 15.48
CA LEU A 819 -16.66 -30.29 14.89
C LEU A 819 -16.16 -31.29 15.93
N CYS A 820 -15.63 -30.83 17.07
CA CYS A 820 -15.16 -31.72 18.14
C CYS A 820 -16.33 -32.47 18.80
N THR A 821 -17.49 -31.81 18.98
CA THR A 821 -18.70 -32.46 19.52
C THR A 821 -19.23 -33.51 18.55
N LEU A 822 -19.22 -33.23 17.24
CA LEU A 822 -19.56 -34.21 16.21
C LEU A 822 -18.55 -35.37 16.18
N ALA A 823 -17.25 -35.08 16.28
CA ALA A 823 -16.19 -36.09 16.32
C ALA A 823 -16.38 -37.05 17.51
N ASN A 824 -16.73 -36.56 18.71
CA ASN A 824 -17.05 -37.40 19.87
C ASN A 824 -18.28 -38.30 19.61
N LEU A 825 -19.31 -37.79 18.91
CA LEU A 825 -20.48 -38.59 18.54
C LEU A 825 -20.16 -39.67 17.50
N CYS A 826 -19.26 -39.39 16.56
CA CYS A 826 -18.76 -40.38 15.60
C CYS A 826 -17.91 -41.45 16.30
N ALA A 827 -17.00 -41.04 17.19
CA ALA A 827 -16.16 -41.97 17.98
C ALA A 827 -16.99 -42.92 18.85
N ARG A 828 -18.14 -42.46 19.36
CA ARG A 828 -19.10 -43.27 20.14
C ARG A 828 -20.08 -44.08 19.29
N GLY A 829 -19.95 -44.08 17.96
CA GLY A 829 -20.81 -44.85 17.05
C GLY A 829 -22.30 -44.46 17.11
N LYS A 830 -22.61 -43.16 17.28
CA LYS A 830 -24.00 -42.67 17.28
C LYS A 830 -24.40 -41.96 15.98
N VAL A 831 -23.43 -41.51 15.19
CA VAL A 831 -23.62 -40.81 13.91
C VAL A 831 -22.68 -41.40 12.86
N GLU A 832 -23.22 -41.77 11.71
CA GLU A 832 -22.45 -42.13 10.52
C GLU A 832 -22.27 -40.89 9.63
N VAL A 833 -21.06 -40.73 9.07
CA VAL A 833 -20.74 -39.64 8.15
C VAL A 833 -20.52 -40.21 6.75
N ARG A 834 -21.22 -39.66 5.76
CA ARG A 834 -21.12 -40.08 4.35
C ARG A 834 -20.66 -38.96 3.44
N LEU A 835 -19.82 -39.29 2.46
CA LEU A 835 -19.42 -38.38 1.38
C LEU A 835 -19.66 -39.09 0.04
N ASP A 836 -20.43 -38.47 -0.85
CA ASP A 836 -20.80 -39.01 -2.17
C ASP A 836 -21.38 -40.46 -2.14
N GLY A 837 -22.01 -40.83 -1.02
CA GLY A 837 -22.61 -42.15 -0.79
C GLY A 837 -21.73 -43.16 -0.03
N ASN A 838 -20.43 -42.88 0.12
CA ASN A 838 -19.51 -43.73 0.87
C ASN A 838 -19.45 -43.35 2.36
N ILE A 839 -19.41 -44.34 3.24
CA ILE A 839 -19.20 -44.14 4.69
C ILE A 839 -17.72 -43.81 4.91
N LEU A 840 -17.46 -42.74 5.67
CA LEU A 840 -16.10 -42.31 6.00
C LEU A 840 -15.68 -42.89 7.36
N GLU A 841 -14.48 -43.46 7.41
CA GLU A 841 -13.88 -44.04 8.63
C GLU A 841 -12.50 -43.42 8.90
N ASP A 842 -12.08 -43.44 10.18
CA ASP A 842 -10.76 -43.05 10.67
C ASP A 842 -10.17 -41.76 10.05
N SER A 843 -9.10 -41.90 9.25
CA SER A 843 -8.34 -40.79 8.67
C SER A 843 -9.11 -40.04 7.57
N GLU A 844 -10.03 -40.70 6.86
CA GLU A 844 -10.86 -40.07 5.84
C GLU A 844 -11.94 -39.21 6.50
N LEU A 845 -12.48 -39.66 7.63
CA LEU A 845 -13.39 -38.90 8.47
C LEU A 845 -12.72 -37.63 9.02
N GLU A 846 -11.51 -37.75 9.58
CA GLU A 846 -10.76 -36.59 10.08
C GLU A 846 -10.52 -35.57 8.96
N ARG A 847 -10.09 -36.04 7.78
CA ARG A 847 -9.82 -35.18 6.61
C ARG A 847 -11.10 -34.51 6.10
N ALA A 848 -12.23 -35.20 6.12
CA ALA A 848 -13.51 -34.64 5.70
C ALA A 848 -14.04 -33.58 6.68
N LEU A 849 -13.88 -33.80 8.00
CA LEU A 849 -14.24 -32.82 9.01
C LEU A 849 -13.36 -31.56 8.94
N ARG A 850 -12.07 -31.69 8.63
CA ARG A 850 -11.16 -30.53 8.45
C ARG A 850 -11.35 -29.78 7.12
N ASN A 851 -11.92 -30.41 6.08
CA ASN A 851 -12.02 -29.81 4.75
C ASN A 851 -13.30 -28.96 4.56
N THR A 852 -13.22 -27.66 4.86
CA THR A 852 -14.35 -26.71 4.78
C THR A 852 -15.03 -26.66 3.41
N HIS A 853 -14.33 -26.88 2.29
CA HIS A 853 -14.92 -26.84 0.95
C HIS A 853 -15.84 -28.06 0.67
N GLY A 854 -15.62 -29.18 1.36
CA GLY A 854 -16.38 -30.41 1.22
C GLY A 854 -17.61 -30.51 2.12
N HIS A 855 -17.77 -29.63 3.12
CA HIS A 855 -18.79 -29.72 4.17
C HIS A 855 -20.25 -29.72 3.67
N GLY A 856 -20.50 -29.17 2.48
CA GLY A 856 -21.83 -29.23 1.84
C GLY A 856 -22.20 -30.63 1.34
N ASN A 857 -21.21 -31.47 1.01
CA ASN A 857 -21.41 -32.80 0.46
C ASN A 857 -21.35 -33.90 1.54
N VAL A 858 -20.78 -33.58 2.71
CA VAL A 858 -20.72 -34.46 3.89
C VAL A 858 -22.10 -34.55 4.55
N VAL A 859 -22.68 -35.75 4.55
CA VAL A 859 -24.01 -36.07 5.10
C VAL A 859 -23.89 -36.76 6.44
N LEU A 860 -24.72 -36.37 7.40
CA LEU A 860 -24.77 -36.93 8.74
C LEU A 860 -26.05 -37.75 8.88
N GLU A 861 -25.92 -39.03 9.20
CA GLU A 861 -27.05 -39.93 9.47
C GLU A 861 -26.93 -40.52 10.87
N PRO A 862 -28.02 -40.60 11.65
CA PRO A 862 -28.01 -41.32 12.92
C PRO A 862 -27.83 -42.82 12.65
N GLN A 863 -27.02 -43.48 13.45
CA GLN A 863 -26.84 -44.93 13.34
C GLN A 863 -28.12 -45.65 13.80
N ILE A 864 -28.65 -46.55 12.95
CA ILE A 864 -29.84 -47.35 13.26
C ILE A 864 -29.40 -48.55 14.11
N GLU A 865 -29.85 -48.61 15.36
CA GLU A 865 -29.63 -49.77 16.23
C GLU A 865 -30.63 -50.88 15.88
N PHE A 866 -30.13 -52.07 15.51
CA PHE A 866 -30.97 -53.23 15.18
C PHE A 866 -31.18 -54.14 16.39
N THR A 867 -32.37 -54.72 16.50
CA THR A 867 -32.68 -55.67 17.58
C THR A 867 -31.97 -57.01 17.35
N ALA A 868 -31.58 -57.69 18.44
CA ALA A 868 -30.93 -59.00 18.36
C ALA A 868 -31.79 -60.08 17.65
N SER A 869 -33.12 -59.93 17.64
CA SER A 869 -34.04 -60.81 16.90
C SER A 869 -33.93 -60.66 15.38
N GLN A 870 -33.78 -59.43 14.88
CA GLN A 870 -33.64 -59.16 13.44
C GLN A 870 -32.34 -59.75 12.88
N VAL A 871 -31.25 -59.65 13.65
CA VAL A 871 -29.95 -60.24 13.25
C VAL A 871 -30.03 -61.76 13.18
N ARG A 872 -30.73 -62.43 14.10
CA ARG A 872 -30.90 -63.90 14.06
C ARG A 872 -31.76 -64.37 12.88
N ALA A 873 -32.85 -63.67 12.58
CA ALA A 873 -33.72 -64.01 11.46
C ALA A 873 -32.96 -63.99 10.12
N LEU A 874 -32.17 -62.94 9.89
CA LEU A 874 -31.35 -62.85 8.68
C LEU A 874 -30.27 -63.96 8.59
N LYS A 875 -29.69 -64.38 9.72
CA LYS A 875 -28.73 -65.51 9.74
C LYS A 875 -29.38 -66.83 9.31
N SER A 876 -30.57 -67.14 9.84
CA SER A 876 -31.30 -68.37 9.49
C SER A 876 -31.62 -68.38 7.99
N PHE A 877 -32.21 -67.28 7.50
CA PHE A 877 -32.52 -67.15 6.08
C PHE A 877 -31.28 -67.29 5.19
N TYR A 878 -30.16 -66.66 5.58
CA TYR A 878 -28.91 -66.74 4.82
C TYR A 878 -28.42 -68.19 4.70
N GLU A 879 -28.47 -68.95 5.80
CA GLU A 879 -28.13 -70.38 5.81
C GLU A 879 -29.06 -71.19 4.90
N ASP A 880 -30.36 -70.97 4.97
CA ASP A 880 -31.37 -71.72 4.22
C ASP A 880 -31.33 -71.40 2.70
N PHE A 881 -31.12 -70.12 2.34
CA PHE A 881 -31.13 -69.68 0.95
C PHE A 881 -29.78 -69.88 0.24
N PHE A 882 -28.64 -69.72 0.91
CA PHE A 882 -27.31 -69.83 0.30
C PHE A 882 -26.57 -71.14 0.64
N ASP A 883 -27.18 -72.05 1.40
CA ASP A 883 -26.61 -73.33 1.84
C ASP A 883 -25.27 -73.19 2.60
N SER A 884 -25.04 -72.04 3.24
CA SER A 884 -23.80 -71.76 3.99
C SER A 884 -24.02 -70.71 5.10
N PRO A 885 -23.32 -70.82 6.25
CA PRO A 885 -23.44 -69.84 7.32
C PRO A 885 -22.73 -68.52 6.99
N PRO A 886 -23.30 -67.36 7.40
CA PRO A 886 -22.66 -66.07 7.21
C PRO A 886 -21.42 -65.92 8.10
N ARG A 887 -20.40 -65.23 7.60
CA ARG A 887 -19.12 -65.02 8.30
C ARG A 887 -19.24 -63.95 9.38
N SER A 888 -20.08 -62.94 9.17
CA SER A 888 -20.23 -61.85 10.13
C SER A 888 -21.41 -62.07 11.09
N SER A 889 -21.21 -61.64 12.33
CA SER A 889 -22.24 -61.63 13.38
C SER A 889 -22.77 -60.24 13.70
N GLU A 890 -22.14 -59.21 13.16
CA GLU A 890 -22.52 -57.82 13.36
C GLU A 890 -23.61 -57.42 12.36
N ALA A 891 -24.66 -56.72 12.82
CA ALA A 891 -25.85 -56.44 12.02
C ALA A 891 -25.54 -55.80 10.65
N LYS A 892 -24.73 -54.75 10.62
CA LYS A 892 -24.38 -54.02 9.40
C LYS A 892 -23.57 -54.88 8.42
N ALA A 893 -22.58 -55.60 8.93
CA ALA A 893 -21.73 -56.47 8.12
C ALA A 893 -22.50 -57.69 7.60
N LEU A 894 -23.38 -58.28 8.40
CA LEU A 894 -24.28 -59.37 7.99
C LEU A 894 -25.26 -58.92 6.90
N GLY A 895 -25.86 -57.73 7.03
CA GLY A 895 -26.77 -57.18 6.02
C GLY A 895 -26.09 -56.90 4.68
N LYS A 896 -24.82 -56.46 4.70
CA LYS A 896 -24.01 -56.30 3.48
C LYS A 896 -23.63 -57.65 2.88
N GLU A 897 -23.17 -58.59 3.71
CA GLU A 897 -22.82 -59.96 3.30
C GLU A 897 -24.00 -60.68 2.63
N ALA A 898 -25.22 -60.48 3.13
CA ALA A 898 -26.45 -60.96 2.49
C ALA A 898 -26.70 -60.32 1.11
N GLY A 899 -26.57 -58.99 1.02
CA GLY A 899 -26.72 -58.27 -0.26
C GLY A 899 -25.70 -58.71 -1.31
N ASP A 900 -24.44 -58.87 -0.90
CA ASP A 900 -23.35 -59.34 -1.77
C ASP A 900 -23.60 -60.78 -2.24
N ALA A 901 -24.06 -61.67 -1.36
CA ALA A 901 -24.42 -63.04 -1.73
C ALA A 901 -25.58 -63.10 -2.75
N PHE A 902 -26.59 -62.24 -2.60
CA PHE A 902 -27.66 -62.09 -3.59
C PHE A 902 -27.15 -61.54 -4.93
N GLN A 903 -26.23 -60.56 -4.90
CA GLN A 903 -25.57 -60.06 -6.11
C GLN A 903 -24.77 -61.15 -6.81
N ASP A 904 -23.97 -61.91 -6.09
CA ASP A 904 -23.17 -63.01 -6.66
C ASP A 904 -24.06 -64.08 -7.29
N MET A 905 -25.17 -64.42 -6.62
CA MET A 905 -26.17 -65.35 -7.16
C MET A 905 -26.86 -64.79 -8.41
N TYR A 906 -27.24 -63.52 -8.42
CA TYR A 906 -27.79 -62.84 -9.59
C TYR A 906 -26.80 -62.89 -10.76
N HIS A 907 -25.53 -62.57 -10.54
CA HIS A 907 -24.50 -62.57 -11.58
C HIS A 907 -24.22 -63.98 -12.12
N ASP A 908 -24.18 -65.01 -11.27
CA ASP A 908 -24.04 -66.41 -11.70
C ASP A 908 -25.23 -66.85 -12.58
N LEU A 909 -26.46 -66.49 -12.19
CA LEU A 909 -27.65 -66.82 -12.98
C LEU A 909 -27.77 -66.00 -14.27
N ASP A 910 -27.39 -64.72 -14.26
CA ASP A 910 -27.39 -63.85 -15.45
C ASP A 910 -26.38 -64.33 -16.50
N ARG A 911 -25.18 -64.75 -16.06
CA ARG A 911 -24.20 -65.43 -16.93
C ARG A 911 -24.74 -66.70 -17.56
N ARG A 912 -25.61 -67.44 -16.86
CA ARG A 912 -26.26 -68.64 -17.40
C ARG A 912 -27.34 -68.26 -18.40
N ILE A 913 -28.16 -67.24 -18.13
CA ILE A 913 -29.17 -66.76 -19.11
C ILE A 913 -28.52 -66.27 -20.41
N ALA A 914 -27.30 -65.73 -20.38
CA ALA A 914 -26.58 -65.40 -21.62
C ALA A 914 -26.37 -66.60 -22.56
N GLN A 915 -26.50 -67.84 -22.05
CA GLN A 915 -26.42 -69.07 -22.83
C GLN A 915 -27.79 -69.56 -23.34
N VAL A 916 -28.85 -68.73 -23.31
CA VAL A 916 -30.20 -69.10 -23.78
C VAL A 916 -30.21 -69.57 -25.24
N ASP A 917 -29.37 -69.00 -26.11
CA ASP A 917 -29.23 -69.47 -27.51
C ASP A 917 -28.70 -70.91 -27.60
N GLN A 918 -27.90 -71.33 -26.61
CA GLN A 918 -27.37 -72.68 -26.48
C GLN A 918 -28.33 -73.61 -25.71
N TYR A 919 -29.07 -73.08 -24.74
CA TYR A 919 -29.96 -73.80 -23.85
C TYR A 919 -31.30 -73.04 -23.68
N PRO A 920 -32.30 -73.27 -24.54
CA PRO A 920 -33.54 -72.50 -24.56
C PRO A 920 -34.34 -72.51 -23.25
N PHE A 921 -34.22 -73.60 -22.47
CA PHE A 921 -34.88 -73.76 -21.16
C PHE A 921 -34.38 -72.79 -20.09
N LEU A 922 -33.19 -72.17 -20.28
CA LEU A 922 -32.67 -71.16 -19.35
C LEU A 922 -33.54 -69.90 -19.30
N ASN A 923 -34.47 -69.70 -20.23
CA ASN A 923 -35.50 -68.66 -20.13
C ASN A 923 -36.35 -68.79 -18.84
N ALA A 924 -36.47 -69.98 -18.25
CA ALA A 924 -37.17 -70.19 -16.99
C ALA A 924 -36.54 -69.42 -15.80
N LEU A 925 -35.26 -69.03 -15.89
CA LEU A 925 -34.58 -68.23 -14.85
C LEU A 925 -34.93 -66.74 -14.87
N LYS A 926 -35.59 -66.22 -15.93
CA LYS A 926 -35.87 -64.78 -16.06
C LYS A 926 -36.71 -64.20 -14.90
N PRO A 927 -37.81 -64.82 -14.44
CA PRO A 927 -38.57 -64.33 -13.29
C PRO A 927 -37.77 -64.33 -11.99
N ALA A 928 -36.92 -65.34 -11.79
CA ALA A 928 -36.03 -65.44 -10.64
C ALA A 928 -34.98 -64.31 -10.65
N LEU A 929 -34.38 -63.99 -11.81
CA LEU A 929 -33.43 -62.88 -11.94
C LEU A 929 -34.06 -61.52 -11.63
N VAL A 930 -35.30 -61.26 -12.06
CA VAL A 930 -35.98 -59.99 -11.75
C VAL A 930 -36.13 -59.82 -10.23
N THR A 931 -36.55 -60.88 -9.56
CA THR A 931 -36.74 -60.89 -8.09
C THR A 931 -35.41 -60.75 -7.36
N LEU A 932 -34.38 -61.50 -7.77
CA LEU A 932 -33.03 -61.41 -7.20
C LEU A 932 -32.38 -60.05 -7.43
N LYS A 933 -32.55 -59.44 -8.61
CA LYS A 933 -32.04 -58.09 -8.91
C LYS A 933 -32.68 -57.04 -8.03
N GLU A 934 -33.99 -57.17 -7.79
CA GLU A 934 -34.70 -56.24 -6.91
C GLU A 934 -34.17 -56.34 -5.48
N VAL A 935 -34.01 -57.56 -4.96
CA VAL A 935 -33.52 -57.82 -3.60
C VAL A 935 -32.06 -57.42 -3.44
N ALA A 936 -31.19 -57.79 -4.38
CA ALA A 936 -29.74 -57.50 -4.36
C ALA A 936 -29.41 -56.00 -4.49
N GLY A 937 -30.37 -55.18 -4.95
CA GLY A 937 -30.22 -53.73 -5.05
C GLY A 937 -30.71 -52.95 -3.83
N LYS A 938 -31.25 -53.62 -2.80
CA LYS A 938 -31.74 -52.96 -1.58
C LYS A 938 -30.59 -52.68 -0.59
N PRO A 939 -30.71 -51.65 0.27
CA PRO A 939 -29.70 -51.36 1.28
C PRO A 939 -29.67 -52.40 2.41
N TYR A 940 -28.54 -52.53 3.11
CA TYR A 940 -28.34 -53.51 4.19
C TYR A 940 -29.40 -53.46 5.30
N THR A 941 -29.98 -52.28 5.56
CA THR A 941 -31.09 -52.08 6.52
C THR A 941 -32.36 -52.82 6.11
N TRP A 942 -32.65 -52.91 4.80
CA TRP A 942 -33.81 -53.61 4.26
C TRP A 942 -33.68 -55.13 4.48
N HIS A 943 -32.48 -55.69 4.30
CA HIS A 943 -32.23 -57.11 4.56
C HIS A 943 -32.49 -57.52 6.02
N LEU A 944 -32.28 -56.61 6.97
CA LEU A 944 -32.53 -56.86 8.40
C LEU A 944 -33.98 -56.63 8.84
N THR A 945 -34.79 -55.91 8.05
CA THR A 945 -36.11 -55.42 8.48
C THR A 945 -37.28 -55.94 7.66
N GLU A 946 -37.11 -56.07 6.35
CA GLU A 946 -38.20 -56.32 5.39
C GLU A 946 -38.06 -57.66 4.66
N LEU A 947 -36.86 -58.25 4.61
CA LEU A 947 -36.58 -59.50 3.88
C LEU A 947 -37.43 -60.69 4.39
N GLY A 948 -37.71 -60.77 5.69
CA GLY A 948 -38.56 -61.83 6.27
C GLY A 948 -40.00 -61.84 5.74
N LYS A 949 -40.47 -60.79 5.04
CA LYS A 949 -41.79 -60.79 4.39
C LYS A 949 -41.80 -61.43 3.00
N GLN A 950 -40.62 -61.61 2.39
CA GLN A 950 -40.46 -62.20 1.05
C GLN A 950 -39.69 -63.54 1.09
N GLU A 951 -39.43 -64.06 2.29
CA GLU A 951 -38.68 -65.28 2.57
C GLU A 951 -39.26 -66.50 1.84
N ASP A 952 -40.55 -66.80 2.02
CA ASP A 952 -41.21 -67.96 1.40
C ASP A 952 -41.11 -67.93 -0.13
N GLN A 953 -41.37 -66.78 -0.74
CA GLN A 953 -41.32 -66.61 -2.20
C GLN A 953 -39.91 -66.83 -2.77
N LEU A 954 -38.88 -66.41 -2.03
CA LEU A 954 -37.49 -66.60 -2.45
C LEU A 954 -37.11 -68.08 -2.34
N LEU A 955 -37.46 -68.75 -1.24
CA LEU A 955 -37.20 -70.18 -1.04
C LEU A 955 -37.90 -71.04 -2.10
N ASP A 956 -39.18 -70.75 -2.42
CA ASP A 956 -39.91 -71.43 -3.50
C ASP A 956 -39.19 -71.29 -4.87
N LEU A 957 -38.72 -70.08 -5.19
CA LEU A 957 -37.97 -69.82 -6.43
C LEU A 957 -36.64 -70.59 -6.48
N LYS A 958 -35.99 -70.78 -5.32
CA LYS A 958 -34.77 -71.57 -5.18
C LYS A 958 -35.03 -73.04 -5.52
N GLU A 959 -36.02 -73.64 -4.86
CA GLU A 959 -36.31 -75.08 -4.98
C GLU A 959 -36.89 -75.47 -6.36
N ASP A 960 -37.82 -74.68 -6.90
CA ASP A 960 -38.59 -75.08 -8.09
C ASP A 960 -37.87 -74.81 -9.43
N VAL A 961 -36.94 -73.86 -9.43
CA VAL A 961 -36.36 -73.30 -10.67
C VAL A 961 -34.83 -73.20 -10.60
N ILE A 962 -34.27 -72.52 -9.59
CA ILE A 962 -32.83 -72.22 -9.55
C ILE A 962 -32.00 -73.50 -9.35
N ASP A 963 -32.32 -74.31 -8.35
CA ASP A 963 -31.54 -75.50 -8.00
C ASP A 963 -31.62 -76.61 -9.05
N PRO A 964 -32.80 -76.95 -9.63
CA PRO A 964 -32.89 -77.91 -10.73
C PRO A 964 -32.05 -77.50 -11.95
N ILE A 965 -32.04 -76.21 -12.30
CA ILE A 965 -31.27 -75.70 -13.43
C ILE A 965 -29.77 -75.67 -13.11
N ARG A 966 -29.37 -75.30 -11.89
CA ARG A 966 -27.97 -75.38 -11.45
C ARG A 966 -27.46 -76.82 -11.47
N LYS A 967 -28.25 -77.78 -10.98
CA LYS A 967 -27.92 -79.21 -11.00
C LYS A 967 -27.81 -79.75 -12.43
N PHE A 968 -28.68 -79.32 -13.33
CA PHE A 968 -28.60 -79.67 -14.75
C PHE A 968 -27.31 -79.14 -15.38
N MET A 969 -27.02 -77.85 -15.19
CA MET A 969 -25.88 -77.16 -15.81
C MET A 969 -24.52 -77.54 -15.21
N GLY A 970 -24.51 -78.01 -13.96
CA GLY A 970 -23.31 -78.51 -13.27
C GLY A 970 -23.12 -80.02 -13.33
N GLY A 971 -24.07 -80.77 -13.90
CA GLY A 971 -24.05 -82.24 -13.95
C GLY A 971 -23.86 -82.80 -15.36
N SER A 972 -23.79 -84.13 -15.45
CA SER A 972 -23.60 -84.88 -16.70
C SER A 972 -24.75 -84.73 -17.71
N GLN A 973 -25.86 -84.10 -17.32
CA GLN A 973 -27.01 -83.82 -18.19
C GLN A 973 -26.68 -82.76 -19.25
N LYS A 974 -25.87 -81.75 -18.89
CA LYS A 974 -25.38 -80.74 -19.83
C LYS A 974 -24.50 -81.35 -20.92
N ASP A 975 -23.64 -82.31 -20.55
CA ASP A 975 -22.74 -82.97 -21.50
C ASP A 975 -23.53 -83.78 -22.54
N ILE A 976 -24.55 -84.52 -22.12
CA ILE A 976 -25.43 -85.29 -23.01
C ILE A 976 -26.18 -84.35 -23.96
N TYR A 977 -26.69 -83.22 -23.46
CA TYR A 977 -27.37 -82.22 -24.28
C TYR A 977 -26.44 -81.61 -25.34
N ASN A 978 -25.21 -81.27 -24.96
CA ASN A 978 -24.20 -80.74 -25.87
C ASN A 978 -23.77 -81.75 -26.93
N GLN A 979 -23.54 -83.00 -26.53
CA GLN A 979 -23.22 -84.10 -27.44
C GLN A 979 -24.33 -84.27 -28.49
N ALA A 980 -25.60 -84.24 -28.06
CA ALA A 980 -26.73 -84.31 -28.99
C ALA A 980 -26.80 -83.16 -29.98
N ARG A 981 -26.62 -81.92 -29.51
CA ARG A 981 -26.62 -80.76 -30.39
C ARG A 981 -25.44 -80.75 -31.37
N SER A 982 -24.24 -81.07 -30.90
CA SER A 982 -23.02 -81.10 -31.72
C SER A 982 -23.03 -82.25 -32.73
N PHE A 983 -23.52 -83.42 -32.33
CA PHE A 983 -23.70 -84.56 -33.23
C PHE A 983 -24.70 -84.23 -34.34
N LEU A 984 -25.84 -83.61 -34.00
CA LEU A 984 -26.82 -83.18 -34.99
C LEU A 984 -26.26 -82.18 -36.01
N GLN A 985 -25.42 -81.24 -35.57
CA GLN A 985 -24.80 -80.24 -36.46
C GLN A 985 -23.69 -80.84 -37.34
N SER A 986 -22.81 -81.66 -36.76
CA SER A 986 -21.66 -82.22 -37.49
C SER A 986 -22.05 -83.26 -38.53
N GLN A 987 -23.13 -83.99 -38.29
CA GLN A 987 -23.61 -85.07 -39.16
C GLN A 987 -24.79 -84.65 -40.06
N GLU A 988 -25.17 -83.37 -40.05
CA GLU A 988 -26.26 -82.83 -40.88
C GLU A 988 -26.15 -83.21 -42.37
N PRO A 989 -24.97 -83.12 -43.02
CA PRO A 989 -24.82 -83.52 -44.42
C PRO A 989 -25.02 -85.02 -44.65
N ASN A 990 -24.81 -85.85 -43.62
CA ASN A 990 -24.96 -87.29 -43.71
C ASN A 990 -26.42 -87.75 -43.59
N PHE A 991 -27.33 -86.91 -43.08
CA PHE A 991 -28.74 -87.27 -42.89
C PHE A 991 -29.49 -87.58 -44.17
N ILE A 992 -29.07 -87.01 -45.31
CA ILE A 992 -29.66 -87.33 -46.63
C ILE A 992 -29.42 -88.79 -47.01
N TYR A 993 -28.37 -89.43 -46.48
CA TYR A 993 -27.95 -90.78 -46.82
C TYR A 993 -28.43 -91.86 -45.83
N VAL A 994 -29.16 -91.48 -44.78
CA VAL A 994 -29.65 -92.36 -43.71
C VAL A 994 -31.16 -92.17 -43.53
N SER A 995 -31.91 -93.25 -43.28
CA SER A 995 -33.38 -93.21 -43.12
C SER A 995 -33.79 -93.48 -41.65
N GLY A 996 -34.67 -92.64 -41.07
CA GLY A 996 -35.21 -92.80 -39.71
C GLY A 996 -35.86 -91.54 -39.10
N ASP A 997 -36.77 -91.72 -38.12
CA ASP A 997 -37.50 -90.65 -37.42
C ASP A 997 -36.76 -90.13 -36.16
N GLU A 998 -35.63 -90.76 -35.79
CA GLU A 998 -34.88 -90.45 -34.57
C GLU A 998 -34.36 -89.00 -34.54
N ILE A 999 -34.08 -88.42 -35.71
CA ILE A 999 -33.60 -87.04 -35.85
C ILE A 999 -34.63 -86.03 -35.33
N GLU A 1000 -35.91 -86.22 -35.66
CA GLU A 1000 -36.99 -85.30 -35.26
C GLU A 1000 -37.33 -85.45 -33.77
N GLN A 1001 -37.18 -86.64 -33.20
CA GLN A 1001 -37.38 -86.88 -31.76
C GLN A 1001 -36.28 -86.20 -30.92
N ILE A 1002 -35.02 -86.30 -31.34
CA ILE A 1002 -33.89 -85.61 -30.69
C ILE A 1002 -34.08 -84.08 -30.76
N ARG A 1003 -34.50 -83.54 -31.91
CA ARG A 1003 -34.81 -82.10 -32.07
C ARG A 1003 -35.94 -81.63 -31.14
N THR A 1004 -36.97 -82.45 -30.95
CA THR A 1004 -38.11 -82.12 -30.08
C THR A 1004 -37.69 -82.02 -28.61
N ILE A 1005 -36.86 -82.96 -28.13
CA ILE A 1005 -36.36 -82.96 -26.74
C ILE A 1005 -35.40 -81.79 -26.48
N LEU A 1006 -34.54 -81.44 -27.45
CA LEU A 1006 -33.62 -80.31 -27.32
C LEU A 1006 -34.34 -78.95 -27.24
N ASN A 1007 -35.50 -78.81 -27.88
CA ASN A 1007 -36.26 -77.55 -27.92
C ASN A 1007 -37.32 -77.42 -26.81
N ASP A 1008 -37.46 -78.41 -25.94
CA ASP A 1008 -38.46 -78.41 -24.86
C ASP A 1008 -38.05 -77.49 -23.69
N PRO A 1009 -38.86 -76.48 -23.32
CA PRO A 1009 -38.57 -75.55 -22.22
C PRO A 1009 -38.41 -76.21 -20.85
N ASN A 1010 -38.91 -77.44 -20.65
CA ASN A 1010 -38.84 -78.17 -19.38
C ASN A 1010 -37.91 -79.39 -19.43
N CYS A 1011 -37.00 -79.46 -20.40
CA CYS A 1011 -36.10 -80.61 -20.57
C CYS A 1011 -35.16 -80.86 -19.37
N TYR A 1012 -34.96 -79.87 -18.50
CA TYR A 1012 -34.19 -79.99 -17.25
C TYR A 1012 -34.95 -80.71 -16.12
N LYS A 1013 -36.26 -80.95 -16.27
CA LYS A 1013 -37.09 -81.67 -15.30
C LYS A 1013 -37.25 -83.14 -15.71
N GLY A 1014 -37.00 -84.08 -14.80
CA GLY A 1014 -37.20 -85.53 -14.99
C GLY A 1014 -36.14 -86.24 -15.85
N ASN A 1015 -36.50 -87.40 -16.44
CA ASN A 1015 -35.58 -88.32 -17.14
C ASN A 1015 -35.44 -88.07 -18.67
N ARG A 1016 -35.85 -86.90 -19.18
CA ARG A 1016 -35.89 -86.62 -20.64
C ARG A 1016 -34.51 -86.65 -21.31
N ILE A 1017 -33.45 -86.18 -20.63
CA ILE A 1017 -32.07 -86.24 -21.17
C ILE A 1017 -31.50 -87.65 -21.23
N GLN A 1018 -31.94 -88.58 -20.37
CA GLN A 1018 -31.50 -89.97 -20.48
C GLN A 1018 -32.10 -90.67 -21.72
N GLN A 1019 -33.33 -90.32 -22.10
CA GLN A 1019 -33.97 -90.80 -23.33
C GLN A 1019 -33.27 -90.26 -24.58
N LEU A 1020 -32.83 -88.99 -24.55
CA LEU A 1020 -32.03 -88.36 -25.61
C LEU A 1020 -30.75 -89.13 -25.92
N LYS A 1021 -30.04 -89.60 -24.88
CA LYS A 1021 -28.79 -90.36 -25.05
C LYS A 1021 -29.01 -91.67 -25.82
N GLY A 1022 -30.06 -92.42 -25.49
CA GLY A 1022 -30.37 -93.68 -26.17
C GLY A 1022 -30.71 -93.49 -27.66
N GLN A 1023 -31.38 -92.40 -28.02
CA GLN A 1023 -31.70 -92.08 -29.41
C GLN A 1023 -30.47 -91.63 -30.21
N LEU A 1024 -29.56 -90.89 -29.56
CA LEU A 1024 -28.31 -90.43 -30.15
C LEU A 1024 -27.39 -91.59 -30.51
N ASP A 1025 -27.18 -92.53 -29.58
CA ASP A 1025 -26.29 -93.66 -29.79
C ASP A 1025 -26.75 -94.52 -30.99
N SER A 1026 -28.07 -94.71 -31.15
CA SER A 1026 -28.65 -95.45 -32.29
C SER A 1026 -28.47 -94.73 -33.63
N LEU A 1027 -28.57 -93.39 -33.66
CA LEU A 1027 -28.36 -92.61 -34.88
C LEU A 1027 -26.89 -92.61 -35.31
N GLN A 1028 -25.95 -92.59 -34.34
CA GLN A 1028 -24.52 -92.63 -34.59
C GLN A 1028 -24.09 -93.92 -35.29
N GLU A 1029 -24.55 -95.06 -34.80
CA GLU A 1029 -24.23 -96.37 -35.38
C GLU A 1029 -24.62 -96.46 -36.87
N ARG A 1030 -25.79 -95.96 -37.25
CA ARG A 1030 -26.25 -95.98 -38.66
C ARG A 1030 -25.42 -95.10 -39.58
N ILE A 1031 -24.96 -93.94 -39.11
CA ILE A 1031 -24.15 -93.03 -39.92
C ILE A 1031 -22.76 -93.63 -40.15
N ASP A 1032 -22.16 -94.20 -39.10
CA ASP A 1032 -20.84 -94.83 -39.19
C ASP A 1032 -20.83 -96.01 -40.17
N GLU A 1033 -21.87 -96.86 -40.16
CA GLU A 1033 -22.03 -97.94 -41.16
C GLU A 1033 -22.02 -97.40 -42.60
N LYS A 1034 -22.70 -96.28 -42.86
CA LYS A 1034 -22.83 -95.71 -44.21
C LYS A 1034 -21.54 -95.04 -44.69
N VAL A 1035 -20.80 -94.41 -43.78
CA VAL A 1035 -19.48 -93.83 -44.07
C VAL A 1035 -18.48 -94.92 -44.43
N GLN A 1036 -18.43 -96.01 -43.67
CA GLN A 1036 -17.54 -97.15 -43.96
C GLN A 1036 -17.82 -97.78 -45.33
N GLN A 1037 -19.10 -97.95 -45.67
CA GLN A 1037 -19.48 -98.46 -47.00
C GLN A 1037 -18.96 -97.57 -48.15
N THR A 1038 -18.96 -96.25 -47.97
CA THR A 1038 -18.53 -95.30 -49.00
C THR A 1038 -17.01 -95.26 -49.15
N ARG A 1039 -16.26 -95.34 -48.04
CA ARG A 1039 -14.78 -95.37 -48.07
C ARG A 1039 -14.26 -96.58 -48.81
N ALA A 1040 -14.81 -97.76 -48.53
CA ALA A 1040 -14.41 -99.00 -49.20
C ALA A 1040 -14.57 -98.91 -50.73
N GLN A 1041 -15.63 -98.24 -51.22
CA GLN A 1041 -15.83 -97.99 -52.65
C GLN A 1041 -14.77 -97.06 -53.25
N ALA A 1042 -14.42 -95.98 -52.54
CA ALA A 1042 -13.42 -95.02 -52.98
C ALA A 1042 -12.01 -95.62 -53.05
N GLU A 1043 -11.59 -96.37 -52.02
CA GLU A 1043 -10.27 -97.02 -51.98
C GLU A 1043 -10.09 -98.03 -53.11
N THR A 1044 -11.14 -98.80 -53.41
CA THR A 1044 -11.13 -99.78 -54.52
C THR A 1044 -10.90 -99.09 -55.87
N SER A 1045 -11.48 -97.91 -56.09
CA SER A 1045 -11.28 -97.14 -57.32
C SER A 1045 -9.85 -96.60 -57.44
N LEU A 1046 -9.32 -96.00 -56.36
CA LEU A 1046 -7.96 -95.45 -56.34
C LEU A 1046 -6.88 -96.51 -56.54
N LYS A 1047 -7.04 -97.68 -55.91
CA LYS A 1047 -6.12 -98.81 -56.08
C LYS A 1047 -6.05 -99.27 -57.55
N THR A 1048 -7.21 -99.34 -58.20
CA THR A 1048 -7.30 -99.71 -59.62
C THR A 1048 -6.53 -98.74 -60.51
N MET A 1049 -6.57 -97.43 -60.22
CA MET A 1049 -5.81 -96.42 -60.97
C MET A 1049 -4.31 -96.49 -60.69
N GLN A 1050 -3.92 -96.73 -59.44
CA GLN A 1050 -2.51 -96.87 -59.06
C GLN A 1050 -1.85 -98.05 -59.77
N GLU A 1051 -2.53 -99.20 -59.82
CA GLU A 1051 -2.04 -100.40 -60.52
C GLU A 1051 -1.84 -100.14 -62.02
N ARG A 1052 -2.72 -99.33 -62.65
CA ARG A 1052 -2.55 -98.93 -64.06
C ARG A 1052 -1.29 -98.09 -64.28
N MET A 1053 -1.02 -97.09 -63.45
CA MET A 1053 0.20 -96.27 -63.57
C MET A 1053 1.47 -97.12 -63.40
N GLN A 1054 1.48 -98.02 -62.42
CA GLN A 1054 2.63 -98.90 -62.16
C GLN A 1054 2.94 -99.87 -63.31
N SER A 1055 1.93 -100.18 -64.14
CA SER A 1055 2.10 -101.04 -65.30
C SER A 1055 2.75 -100.36 -66.52
N MET A 1056 2.98 -99.04 -66.49
CA MET A 1056 3.58 -98.30 -67.61
C MET A 1056 5.12 -98.42 -67.65
N ASP A 1057 5.70 -98.54 -68.84
CA ASP A 1057 7.16 -98.73 -69.04
C ASP A 1057 7.98 -97.55 -68.48
N GLU A 1058 7.47 -96.31 -68.59
CA GLU A 1058 8.11 -95.13 -68.01
C GLU A 1058 8.17 -95.16 -66.48
N TYR A 1059 7.25 -95.87 -65.80
CA TYR A 1059 7.28 -96.06 -64.35
C TYR A 1059 8.33 -97.10 -63.94
N GLN A 1060 8.36 -98.24 -64.65
CA GLN A 1060 9.27 -99.34 -64.34
C GLN A 1060 10.75 -99.00 -64.58
N SER A 1061 11.03 -98.05 -65.47
CA SER A 1061 12.39 -97.57 -65.74
C SER A 1061 12.94 -96.56 -64.71
N LEU A 1062 12.11 -96.08 -63.77
CA LEU A 1062 12.52 -95.15 -62.72
C LEU A 1062 13.12 -95.87 -61.50
N PRO A 1063 14.13 -95.30 -60.82
CA PRO A 1063 14.64 -95.86 -59.57
C PRO A 1063 13.62 -95.75 -58.42
N GLU A 1064 13.67 -96.69 -57.46
CA GLU A 1064 12.71 -96.82 -56.34
C GLU A 1064 12.30 -95.51 -55.64
N PRO A 1065 13.21 -94.53 -55.36
CA PRO A 1065 12.80 -93.29 -54.71
C PRO A 1065 11.82 -92.47 -55.54
N ARG A 1066 11.96 -92.48 -56.87
CA ARG A 1066 11.07 -91.75 -57.79
C ARG A 1066 9.76 -92.50 -58.02
N GLN A 1067 9.79 -93.83 -57.97
CA GLN A 1067 8.59 -94.66 -57.96
C GLN A 1067 7.75 -94.40 -56.71
N ASP A 1068 8.39 -94.32 -55.54
CA ASP A 1068 7.70 -94.03 -54.28
C ASP A 1068 7.09 -92.62 -54.26
N GLU A 1069 7.74 -91.65 -54.90
CA GLU A 1069 7.23 -90.28 -55.08
C GLU A 1069 5.94 -90.23 -55.91
N LEU A 1070 5.79 -91.09 -56.92
CA LEU A 1070 4.59 -91.19 -57.75
C LEU A 1070 3.45 -91.96 -57.05
N ASN A 1071 3.77 -92.93 -56.20
CA ASN A 1071 2.79 -93.66 -55.40
C ASN A 1071 2.28 -92.87 -54.19
N LYS A 1072 3.10 -91.94 -53.67
CA LYS A 1072 2.78 -91.17 -52.47
C LYS A 1072 1.41 -90.49 -52.52
N PRO A 1073 1.00 -89.79 -53.59
CA PRO A 1073 -0.30 -89.13 -53.64
C PRO A 1073 -1.52 -90.07 -53.56
N PHE A 1074 -1.38 -91.32 -54.02
CA PHE A 1074 -2.42 -92.34 -53.84
C PHE A 1074 -2.55 -92.75 -52.38
N ARG A 1075 -1.42 -93.01 -51.71
CA ARG A 1075 -1.40 -93.32 -50.27
C ARG A 1075 -1.95 -92.16 -49.46
N ASP A 1076 -1.48 -90.95 -49.73
CA ASP A 1076 -1.93 -89.73 -49.05
C ASP A 1076 -3.46 -89.53 -49.22
N LEU A 1077 -4.02 -89.85 -50.39
CA LEU A 1077 -5.46 -89.72 -50.63
C LEU A 1077 -6.28 -90.83 -49.97
N VAL A 1078 -5.78 -92.07 -49.96
CA VAL A 1078 -6.42 -93.18 -49.22
C VAL A 1078 -6.40 -92.89 -47.72
N ASP A 1079 -5.28 -92.43 -47.18
CA ASP A 1079 -5.16 -92.01 -45.78
C ASP A 1079 -6.11 -90.85 -45.46
N TYR A 1080 -6.23 -89.88 -46.37
CA TYR A 1080 -7.16 -88.77 -46.22
C TYR A 1080 -8.63 -89.23 -46.20
N ILE A 1081 -9.04 -90.05 -47.17
CA ILE A 1081 -10.41 -90.60 -47.24
C ILE A 1081 -10.72 -91.48 -46.03
N GLY A 1082 -9.74 -92.24 -45.53
CA GLY A 1082 -9.85 -93.05 -44.32
C GLY A 1082 -10.09 -92.24 -43.04
N GLN A 1083 -9.78 -90.95 -43.04
CA GLN A 1083 -10.04 -90.04 -41.92
C GLN A 1083 -11.36 -89.25 -42.07
N GLU A 1084 -11.88 -89.14 -43.29
CA GLU A 1084 -12.99 -88.24 -43.60
C GLU A 1084 -14.37 -88.81 -43.20
N ARG A 1085 -15.15 -88.07 -42.42
CA ARG A 1085 -16.44 -88.55 -41.85
C ARG A 1085 -17.66 -88.19 -42.69
N LEU A 1086 -17.51 -87.31 -43.67
CA LEU A 1086 -18.60 -86.84 -44.51
C LEU A 1086 -18.66 -87.65 -45.81
N ILE A 1087 -19.81 -88.28 -46.06
CA ILE A 1087 -20.04 -89.13 -47.23
C ILE A 1087 -19.85 -88.33 -48.54
N ALA A 1088 -20.28 -87.07 -48.55
CA ALA A 1088 -20.16 -86.19 -49.71
C ALA A 1088 -18.70 -85.85 -50.06
N VAL A 1089 -17.86 -85.56 -49.06
CA VAL A 1089 -16.46 -85.17 -49.27
C VAL A 1089 -15.63 -86.33 -49.79
N ILE A 1090 -15.86 -87.54 -49.25
CA ILE A 1090 -15.20 -88.76 -49.74
C ILE A 1090 -15.47 -88.93 -51.24
N LYS A 1091 -16.74 -88.85 -51.66
CA LYS A 1091 -17.12 -89.03 -53.07
C LYS A 1091 -16.51 -87.97 -53.99
N ASP A 1092 -16.54 -86.71 -53.58
CA ASP A 1092 -16.07 -85.59 -54.41
C ASP A 1092 -14.54 -85.62 -54.58
N ARG A 1093 -13.79 -85.98 -53.54
CA ARG A 1093 -12.32 -86.06 -53.62
C ARG A 1093 -11.81 -87.22 -54.44
N THR A 1094 -12.46 -88.38 -54.37
CA THR A 1094 -12.14 -89.49 -55.26
C THR A 1094 -12.36 -89.10 -56.72
N ARG A 1095 -13.48 -88.43 -57.03
CA ARG A 1095 -13.78 -87.96 -58.40
C ARG A 1095 -12.75 -86.94 -58.89
N TYR A 1096 -12.40 -85.94 -58.07
CA TYR A 1096 -11.42 -84.92 -58.46
C TYR A 1096 -10.04 -85.52 -58.77
N PHE A 1097 -9.61 -86.49 -57.95
CA PHE A 1097 -8.34 -87.16 -58.19
C PHE A 1097 -8.35 -88.00 -59.47
N GLU A 1098 -9.46 -88.69 -59.74
CA GLU A 1098 -9.66 -89.42 -61.00
C GLU A 1098 -9.54 -88.52 -62.24
N GLU A 1099 -10.13 -87.32 -62.18
CA GLU A 1099 -10.22 -86.43 -63.34
C GLU A 1099 -8.94 -85.61 -63.59
N GLU A 1100 -8.37 -84.99 -62.55
CA GLU A 1100 -7.23 -84.06 -62.69
C GLU A 1100 -5.95 -84.54 -62.02
N GLY A 1101 -6.06 -85.14 -60.83
CA GLY A 1101 -4.91 -85.55 -60.02
C GLY A 1101 -4.07 -86.63 -60.71
N TYR A 1102 -4.75 -87.63 -61.27
CA TYR A 1102 -4.13 -88.75 -61.95
C TYR A 1102 -3.37 -88.31 -63.21
N GLN A 1103 -3.90 -87.34 -63.97
CA GLN A 1103 -3.23 -86.80 -65.18
C GLN A 1103 -1.89 -86.13 -64.86
N LYS A 1104 -1.86 -85.28 -63.82
CA LYS A 1104 -0.64 -84.58 -63.40
C LYS A 1104 0.45 -85.56 -62.97
N LEU A 1105 0.07 -86.67 -62.33
CA LEU A 1105 1.00 -87.71 -61.91
C LEU A 1105 1.64 -88.43 -63.11
N LEU A 1106 0.85 -88.76 -64.12
CA LEU A 1106 1.38 -89.34 -65.36
C LEU A 1106 2.31 -88.38 -66.10
N GLY A 1107 1.98 -87.09 -66.16
CA GLY A 1107 2.87 -86.07 -66.74
C GLY A 1107 4.20 -85.95 -65.99
N LYS A 1108 4.15 -85.96 -64.65
CA LYS A 1108 5.34 -85.93 -63.78
C LYS A 1108 6.20 -87.18 -63.94
N MET A 1109 5.58 -88.36 -64.08
CA MET A 1109 6.28 -89.62 -64.32
C MET A 1109 7.15 -89.55 -65.58
N VAL A 1110 6.60 -89.03 -66.69
CA VAL A 1110 7.37 -88.95 -67.93
C VAL A 1110 8.46 -87.86 -67.89
N ALA A 1111 8.22 -86.75 -67.17
CA ALA A 1111 9.27 -85.74 -66.97
C ALA A 1111 10.46 -86.30 -66.16
N LEU A 1112 10.18 -87.10 -65.12
CA LEU A 1112 11.20 -87.73 -64.29
C LEU A 1112 12.00 -88.81 -65.04
N ALA A 1113 11.40 -89.47 -66.04
CA ALA A 1113 12.08 -90.45 -66.87
C ALA A 1113 13.10 -89.81 -67.84
N ASN A 1114 12.96 -88.52 -68.17
CA ASN A 1114 13.76 -87.83 -69.20
C ASN A 1114 14.98 -87.01 -68.70
N GLN A 1115 15.27 -86.96 -67.39
CA GLN A 1115 16.45 -86.25 -66.84
C GLN A 1115 17.61 -87.20 -66.47
N LYS A 1116 18.76 -87.11 -67.17
CA LYS A 1116 20.02 -87.84 -66.90
C LYS A 1116 21.03 -87.00 -66.08
N SER A 1117 21.41 -87.47 -64.87
CA SER A 1117 22.72 -87.47 -64.14
C SER A 1117 23.74 -86.30 -64.32
N ALA A 1118 24.49 -85.73 -63.35
CA ALA A 1118 24.92 -85.94 -61.94
C ALA A 1118 25.87 -84.72 -61.57
N PRO A 1119 26.69 -84.63 -60.48
CA PRO A 1119 26.74 -85.29 -59.14
C PRO A 1119 26.97 -84.34 -57.90
N ALA A 1120 26.61 -84.90 -56.72
CA ALA A 1120 27.18 -84.91 -55.34
C ALA A 1120 28.23 -83.86 -54.87
N ASP A 1121 27.94 -83.13 -53.77
CA ASP A 1121 28.34 -83.33 -52.35
C ASP A 1121 29.79 -82.88 -52.01
N ASP A 1122 29.97 -81.94 -51.08
CA ASP A 1122 30.34 -82.26 -49.68
C ASP A 1122 30.34 -80.97 -48.80
N PRO A 1123 30.07 -81.08 -47.47
CA PRO A 1123 29.76 -80.00 -46.55
C PRO A 1123 30.90 -79.65 -45.56
N ASP A 1124 30.58 -78.75 -44.63
CA ASP A 1124 31.30 -78.35 -43.41
C ASP A 1124 32.43 -77.31 -43.50
N GLN A 1125 32.10 -76.06 -43.12
CA GLN A 1125 32.90 -75.30 -42.14
C GLN A 1125 32.11 -74.14 -41.48
N HIS A 1126 32.26 -74.09 -40.14
CA HIS A 1126 31.92 -73.04 -39.17
C HIS A 1126 32.73 -71.71 -39.38
N PRO A 1127 32.88 -70.80 -38.40
CA PRO A 1127 31.92 -69.88 -37.74
C PRO A 1127 32.42 -68.40 -37.75
N GLY A 1128 31.60 -67.43 -37.30
CA GLY A 1128 32.12 -66.28 -36.53
C GLY A 1128 32.12 -64.88 -37.17
N SER A 1129 31.43 -63.97 -36.47
CA SER A 1129 31.71 -62.55 -36.19
C SER A 1129 31.93 -61.51 -37.31
N GLN A 1130 31.00 -60.54 -37.26
CA GLN A 1130 31.15 -59.07 -37.33
C GLN A 1130 31.29 -58.33 -38.68
N SER A 1131 30.39 -57.34 -38.79
CA SER A 1131 30.50 -55.99 -39.38
C SER A 1131 30.47 -55.80 -40.90
N GLU A 1132 29.37 -55.16 -41.32
CA GLU A 1132 29.20 -53.99 -42.20
C GLU A 1132 29.79 -53.96 -43.63
N ASP A 1133 28.83 -53.93 -44.57
CA ASP A 1133 28.67 -53.03 -45.73
C ASP A 1133 29.45 -53.18 -47.07
N GLN A 1134 28.62 -53.25 -48.14
CA GLN A 1134 28.79 -52.75 -49.53
C GLN A 1134 29.79 -53.44 -50.46
N SER A 1135 29.61 -53.63 -51.78
CA SER A 1135 28.53 -53.56 -52.80
C SER A 1135 29.15 -53.93 -54.17
N ASP A 1136 28.33 -54.06 -55.24
CA ASP A 1136 28.61 -54.37 -56.67
C ASP A 1136 28.93 -55.84 -57.05
N GLY A 1137 28.40 -56.48 -58.11
CA GLY A 1137 27.45 -56.16 -59.20
C GLY A 1137 27.76 -57.00 -60.48
N GLY A 1138 26.79 -57.76 -61.06
CA GLY A 1138 26.79 -58.22 -62.50
C GLY A 1138 26.51 -59.72 -62.91
N THR A 1139 25.31 -59.98 -63.49
CA THR A 1139 24.69 -60.94 -64.53
C THR A 1139 25.46 -62.05 -65.35
N PRO A 1140 24.85 -62.92 -66.24
CA PRO A 1140 23.56 -63.74 -66.35
C PRO A 1140 23.63 -65.18 -67.06
N GLU A 1141 22.54 -66.04 -67.19
CA GLU A 1141 22.13 -66.96 -68.36
C GLU A 1141 20.94 -68.01 -68.12
N VAL A 1142 20.29 -68.60 -69.20
CA VAL A 1142 18.96 -69.33 -69.30
C VAL A 1142 18.96 -70.66 -70.16
N LYS A 1143 18.05 -71.68 -69.96
CA LYS A 1143 17.55 -72.69 -71.01
C LYS A 1143 16.31 -73.65 -70.71
N GLU A 1144 15.31 -73.66 -71.64
CA GLU A 1144 14.30 -74.62 -72.28
C GLU A 1144 13.43 -75.79 -71.64
N SER A 1145 12.31 -76.17 -72.34
CA SER A 1145 10.96 -76.68 -71.92
C SER A 1145 10.54 -78.18 -72.22
N ALA A 1146 9.43 -78.69 -71.61
CA ALA A 1146 8.92 -80.10 -71.65
C ALA A 1146 7.46 -80.28 -72.24
N ALA A 1147 7.11 -81.49 -72.73
CA ALA A 1147 5.97 -81.83 -73.63
C ALA A 1147 4.55 -81.99 -73.02
N ASP A 1148 3.48 -81.74 -73.83
CA ASP A 1148 2.04 -81.71 -73.48
C ASP A 1148 1.27 -83.05 -73.67
N TYR A 1149 0.26 -83.33 -72.81
CA TYR A 1149 -0.61 -84.52 -72.82
C TYR A 1149 -2.11 -84.17 -72.99
N VAL A 1150 -2.89 -85.03 -73.65
CA VAL A 1150 -4.36 -84.86 -73.84
C VAL A 1150 -5.11 -86.16 -73.49
N HIS A 1151 -6.23 -86.10 -72.75
CA HIS A 1151 -7.04 -87.28 -72.41
C HIS A 1151 -8.02 -87.65 -73.54
N THR A 1152 -8.19 -88.94 -73.85
CA THR A 1152 -9.11 -89.44 -74.88
C THR A 1152 -10.56 -88.98 -74.72
N ARG A 1153 -11.05 -88.73 -73.48
CA ARG A 1153 -12.39 -88.15 -73.25
C ARG A 1153 -12.55 -86.72 -73.75
N ASN A 1154 -11.44 -85.97 -73.86
CA ASN A 1154 -11.44 -84.59 -74.34
C ASN A 1154 -11.21 -84.50 -75.85
N LEU A 1155 -10.92 -85.62 -76.53
CA LEU A 1155 -10.84 -85.67 -77.99
C LEU A 1155 -12.24 -85.52 -78.56
N ARG A 1156 -12.43 -84.48 -79.37
CA ARG A 1156 -13.64 -84.34 -80.16
C ARG A 1156 -13.52 -85.20 -81.40
N VAL A 1157 -14.05 -86.40 -81.30
CA VAL A 1157 -14.24 -87.26 -82.48
C VAL A 1157 -15.41 -86.71 -83.28
N ALA A 1158 -15.12 -86.15 -84.45
CA ALA A 1158 -16.15 -85.72 -85.37
C ALA A 1158 -16.79 -86.97 -86.01
N PHE A 1159 -17.87 -87.45 -85.41
CA PHE A 1159 -18.68 -88.54 -85.95
C PHE A 1159 -20.09 -88.05 -86.30
N ASP A 1160 -20.62 -88.53 -87.41
CA ASP A 1160 -21.86 -88.07 -88.04
C ASP A 1160 -23.15 -88.56 -87.32
N LYS A 1161 -23.02 -89.42 -86.30
CA LYS A 1161 -24.15 -89.96 -85.52
C LYS A 1161 -24.00 -89.73 -84.01
N ALA A 1162 -25.12 -89.55 -83.32
CA ALA A 1162 -25.18 -89.29 -81.87
C ALA A 1162 -25.05 -90.55 -80.98
N TRP A 1163 -25.23 -91.76 -81.54
CA TRP A 1163 -25.08 -93.03 -80.85
C TRP A 1163 -24.67 -94.14 -81.84
N LEU A 1164 -24.01 -95.19 -81.33
CA LEU A 1164 -23.55 -96.34 -82.12
C LEU A 1164 -24.61 -97.45 -82.03
N ALA A 1165 -25.23 -97.80 -83.16
CA ALA A 1165 -26.38 -98.72 -83.17
C ALA A 1165 -26.07 -100.11 -83.73
N ASN A 1166 -24.97 -100.28 -84.46
CA ASN A 1166 -24.54 -101.55 -85.06
C ASN A 1166 -23.01 -101.62 -85.15
N GLU A 1167 -22.47 -102.80 -85.42
CA GLU A 1167 -21.01 -103.01 -85.50
C GLU A 1167 -20.35 -102.12 -86.56
N GLY A 1168 -21.00 -101.87 -87.69
CA GLY A 1168 -20.48 -100.97 -88.72
C GLY A 1168 -20.34 -99.51 -88.25
N ASP A 1169 -21.25 -99.05 -87.40
CA ASP A 1169 -21.16 -97.72 -86.78
C ASP A 1169 -20.04 -97.67 -85.73
N VAL A 1170 -19.82 -98.76 -84.99
CA VAL A 1170 -18.70 -98.88 -84.05
C VAL A 1170 -17.36 -98.81 -84.81
N ASP A 1171 -17.21 -99.56 -85.90
CA ASP A 1171 -15.97 -99.54 -86.69
C ASP A 1171 -15.70 -98.17 -87.32
N ARG A 1172 -16.74 -97.48 -87.80
CA ARG A 1172 -16.58 -96.11 -88.32
C ARG A 1172 -16.24 -95.11 -87.21
N TYR A 1173 -16.82 -95.23 -86.02
CA TYR A 1173 -16.48 -94.38 -84.88
C TYR A 1173 -15.07 -94.65 -84.37
N LEU A 1174 -14.65 -95.92 -84.32
CA LEU A 1174 -13.28 -96.29 -83.96
C LEU A 1174 -12.28 -95.78 -84.99
N ASN A 1175 -12.62 -95.77 -86.28
CA ASN A 1175 -11.77 -95.15 -87.30
C ASN A 1175 -11.68 -93.62 -87.13
N ALA A 1176 -12.80 -92.93 -86.87
CA ALA A 1176 -12.79 -91.49 -86.61
C ALA A 1176 -12.02 -91.13 -85.32
N LEU A 1177 -12.18 -91.95 -84.28
CA LEU A 1177 -11.43 -91.81 -83.03
C LEU A 1177 -9.94 -92.08 -83.28
N ARG A 1178 -9.60 -93.09 -84.09
CA ARG A 1178 -8.23 -93.39 -84.49
C ARG A 1178 -7.60 -92.22 -85.26
N GLU A 1179 -8.33 -91.60 -86.18
CA GLU A 1179 -7.87 -90.40 -86.88
C GLU A 1179 -7.63 -89.24 -85.92
N ALA A 1180 -8.59 -88.94 -85.03
CA ALA A 1180 -8.43 -87.89 -84.03
C ALA A 1180 -7.23 -88.14 -83.09
N LEU A 1181 -7.02 -89.40 -82.70
CA LEU A 1181 -5.87 -89.83 -81.90
C LEU A 1181 -4.55 -89.64 -82.67
N LEU A 1182 -4.51 -90.02 -83.94
CA LEU A 1182 -3.32 -89.87 -84.78
C LEU A 1182 -2.98 -88.40 -85.02
N VAL A 1183 -3.98 -87.52 -85.15
CA VAL A 1183 -3.77 -86.07 -85.31
C VAL A 1183 -3.04 -85.48 -84.11
N GLU A 1184 -3.50 -85.77 -82.89
CA GLU A 1184 -2.83 -85.26 -81.68
C GLU A 1184 -1.43 -85.87 -81.48
N ILE A 1185 -1.25 -87.15 -81.82
CA ILE A 1185 0.08 -87.80 -81.78
C ILE A 1185 1.04 -87.18 -82.79
N GLN A 1186 0.59 -86.88 -84.02
CA GLN A 1186 1.41 -86.22 -85.04
C GLN A 1186 1.81 -84.79 -84.65
N GLN A 1187 1.03 -84.12 -83.80
CA GLN A 1187 1.39 -82.81 -83.23
C GLN A 1187 2.43 -82.91 -82.09
N GLY A 1188 2.97 -84.10 -81.82
CA GLY A 1188 3.97 -84.34 -80.80
C GLY A 1188 3.40 -84.47 -79.38
N ARG A 1189 2.07 -84.54 -79.23
CA ARG A 1189 1.40 -84.72 -77.92
C ARG A 1189 1.15 -86.20 -77.65
N LYS A 1190 1.22 -86.61 -76.38
CA LYS A 1190 0.87 -87.98 -75.97
C LYS A 1190 -0.59 -88.03 -75.52
N VAL A 1191 -1.37 -89.01 -76.01
CA VAL A 1191 -2.78 -89.15 -75.63
C VAL A 1191 -2.96 -90.21 -74.53
N GLN A 1192 -3.63 -89.84 -73.44
CA GLN A 1192 -3.96 -90.70 -72.30
C GLN A 1192 -5.36 -91.32 -72.45
N ILE A 1193 -5.45 -92.65 -72.39
CA ILE A 1193 -6.72 -93.43 -72.47
C ILE A 1193 -7.41 -93.52 -71.11
#